data_AF-A0A7Y5C565-F1
#
_entry.id   AF-A0A7Y5C565-F1
#
_cell.length_a   1.000
_cell.length_b   1.000
_cell.length_c   1.000
_cell.angle_alpha   90.00
_cell.angle_beta   90.00
_cell.angle_gamma   90.00
#
_symmetry.space_group_name_H-M   'P 1'
#
loop_
_entity.id
_entity.type
_entity.pdbx_description
1 polymer ?
#
loop_
_entity_poly.entity_id
_entity_poly.type
_entity_poly.pdbx_seq_one_letter_code
_entity_poly.pdbx_strand_id
1 'polypeptide(L)'
;MLGPIRNVFHRRIARTIFSLLAFMCVCAHAQVPSDPSVLWEQATIYRDEWGVPHVQADNFLAMSFAFGYAQAEDHIEGMLRAYRVANGRAAEVYGEEYALSDEFSLKMGYADLALAVYPYADAITRDLCNGFALGVNAWIIEHPGQTPEWAEGVRPEDILALMHCYLMSFAPFDLPGSFARPAASNTGNAWAIAPSRTTNGDTILVMNPHTDYRGPFQWYEAQLTCGGFNIYGATLFGLPVIVQGHNGLLGWSLTPNMSDFADVYMEPRGGGAAARNPADPTGPQGGALVSPDTLRYLQTVMNAKRYFVRTPAGMEERQVPYLDTPYGPVVGRYNNRTCSYFIGGFRDFGAIRQLHLMASATDYQQFRAALNEQQLPTFHIVYADHAGNLLYLYNSKVGAKNTPPPARDQILANRQQNTNAPLNIISWDAPVPANDTRFAWGPIVRIDQLPLIENPKSGYVQACGNPPWTATDGSGVDPNQYPPWLVHDPDTFRARRVRRLLSMGARSYQDAQAMVYDVLVPGAMFAMPKLLDAADKKADLLASAHPDLAPCLDILRNWNYVAEPSSEGMTVFHVWWNALCTLAGGANEFAVWEAIDGNSDQIQALALQAADEAARMMRSEFETLNKPWGDAHVFKRGERTLPAPGSVSGQPLFVASDALFEDGTWNVTYGYGFAMAVSFGARTEAATMVPFGASEDPVSPHYDDQMKLIQDRRLKPTRFEPEEVRRLASSAYGSVVRVSPPGMESEFTIRAQGPVTVTTKIDTRPITEIPEGLATFTVYAQIDQQPEDVDSEIEMKIYVPEEVCAQSNLGQLAIYGYDNAQGWAPLQAQELIADARVIAARDRRPRTYAVLGPAVSRIKVNPFARQLVALAVPDAKPLIAKAETELPPPQSAAAPPPSPRDMIAAPIVSSPAPVSPPAQTTPAEAAPVTPTPSESAPTDPNAQQREEPAQTPAPAPLVDSNPPMNTESEAQAEPAVGSKRTMPVMQYGLPTAPVAQKGAKEGALAWGQKLQLRPPGIEGLVLVSAKKQVGARLVVLPEPDQPLPAGLAAYTKFVRVDVQADGTPVELTVHLRPAAESVAASGLAALKLYAFDPAGGWEKLSDQSCDDAKRDFKGKDASARTYAVLGPAELVQKQASAR
;
A
#
# COMPACT_ATOMS: atom_id res chain seq x y z
N MET A 1 -40.43 60.61 20.91
CA MET A 1 -41.24 59.88 21.92
C MET A 1 -42.10 58.84 21.20
N LEU A 2 -42.48 57.77 21.91
CA LEU A 2 -43.44 56.72 21.54
C LEU A 2 -43.12 55.82 20.33
N GLY A 3 -42.81 54.56 20.63
CA GLY A 3 -42.87 53.44 19.69
C GLY A 3 -41.97 52.24 20.03
N PRO A 4 -42.37 51.36 20.99
CA PRO A 4 -42.06 49.92 20.80
C PRO A 4 -43.04 48.94 21.49
N ILE A 5 -44.10 48.46 20.83
CA ILE A 5 -44.87 47.27 21.28
C ILE A 5 -45.34 46.38 20.11
N ARG A 6 -44.44 45.98 19.18
CA ARG A 6 -44.82 44.98 18.14
C ARG A 6 -43.76 43.95 17.72
N ASN A 7 -42.50 44.07 18.17
CA ASN A 7 -41.40 43.17 17.76
C ASN A 7 -41.03 42.06 18.78
N VAL A 8 -41.75 41.95 19.90
CA VAL A 8 -41.37 41.01 20.99
C VAL A 8 -41.98 39.60 20.79
N PHE A 9 -43.17 39.47 20.22
CA PHE A 9 -43.87 38.18 20.14
C PHE A 9 -43.32 37.23 19.08
N HIS A 10 -43.06 37.68 17.84
CA HIS A 10 -42.51 36.80 16.79
C HIS A 10 -41.08 36.33 17.06
N ARG A 11 -40.25 37.11 17.78
CA ARG A 11 -38.87 36.72 18.12
C ARG A 11 -38.78 35.64 19.21
N ARG A 12 -39.84 35.42 20.02
CA ARG A 12 -39.85 34.32 21.00
C ARG A 12 -40.19 32.98 20.36
N ILE A 13 -41.25 32.91 19.56
CA ILE A 13 -41.67 31.66 18.90
C ILE A 13 -40.59 31.15 17.94
N ALA A 14 -39.98 32.04 17.13
CA ALA A 14 -38.88 31.67 16.25
C ALA A 14 -37.64 31.15 17.02
N ARG A 15 -37.33 31.71 18.20
CA ARG A 15 -36.24 31.22 19.04
C ARG A 15 -36.57 29.87 19.68
N THR A 16 -37.78 29.64 20.16
CA THR A 16 -38.16 28.34 20.75
C THR A 16 -38.14 27.22 19.72
N ILE A 17 -38.59 27.47 18.48
CA ILE A 17 -38.52 26.47 17.39
C ILE A 17 -37.07 26.22 16.96
N PHE A 18 -36.25 27.27 16.83
CA PHE A 18 -34.83 27.11 16.49
C PHE A 18 -34.04 26.42 17.61
N SER A 19 -34.38 26.65 18.88
CA SER A 19 -33.80 25.93 20.03
C SER A 19 -34.24 24.47 20.10
N LEU A 20 -35.47 24.12 19.72
CA LEU A 20 -35.93 22.72 19.66
C LEU A 20 -35.28 21.95 18.49
N LEU A 21 -35.13 22.57 17.33
CA LEU A 21 -34.36 22.01 16.20
C LEU A 21 -32.86 21.89 16.55
N ALA A 22 -32.27 22.88 17.21
CA ALA A 22 -30.90 22.79 17.69
C ALA A 22 -30.71 21.70 18.77
N PHE A 23 -31.70 21.47 19.66
CA PHE A 23 -31.61 20.40 20.64
C PHE A 23 -31.73 19.00 20.00
N MET A 24 -32.55 18.84 18.95
CA MET A 24 -32.59 17.60 18.16
C MET A 24 -31.32 17.38 17.32
N CYS A 25 -30.69 18.44 16.79
CA CYS A 25 -29.44 18.31 16.02
C CYS A 25 -28.16 18.16 16.88
N VAL A 26 -28.18 18.51 18.16
CA VAL A 26 -27.00 18.37 19.05
C VAL A 26 -26.90 16.99 19.70
N CYS A 27 -28.02 16.26 19.82
CA CYS A 27 -28.07 14.89 20.37
C CYS A 27 -27.81 13.78 19.33
N ALA A 28 -27.31 14.13 18.14
CA ALA A 28 -26.84 13.17 17.12
C ALA A 28 -25.32 13.26 16.88
N HIS A 29 -24.54 13.62 17.91
CA HIS A 29 -23.20 13.06 18.03
C HIS A 29 -23.40 11.59 18.38
N ALA A 30 -23.34 10.71 17.37
CA ALA A 30 -23.27 9.28 17.61
C ALA A 30 -22.05 9.04 18.51
N GLN A 31 -22.30 8.69 19.78
CA GLN A 31 -21.24 8.14 20.61
C GLN A 31 -20.79 6.88 19.88
N VAL A 32 -19.52 6.86 19.48
CA VAL A 32 -18.88 5.67 18.92
C VAL A 32 -19.23 4.49 19.83
N PRO A 33 -19.93 3.44 19.33
CA PRO A 33 -20.38 2.35 20.18
C PRO A 33 -19.18 1.76 20.93
N SER A 34 -19.21 1.85 22.26
CA SER A 34 -18.14 1.33 23.11
C SER A 34 -18.17 -0.20 23.24
N ASP A 35 -19.18 -0.84 22.65
CA ASP A 35 -19.41 -2.28 22.68
C ASP A 35 -19.30 -2.84 21.24
N PRO A 36 -18.27 -3.66 20.95
CA PRO A 36 -18.09 -4.29 19.64
C PRO A 36 -19.25 -5.16 19.17
N SER A 37 -20.07 -5.71 20.09
CA SER A 37 -21.19 -6.59 19.72
C SER A 37 -22.21 -5.91 18.81
N VAL A 38 -22.48 -4.62 19.04
CA VAL A 38 -23.40 -3.79 18.25
C VAL A 38 -22.92 -3.62 16.81
N LEU A 39 -21.60 -3.64 16.56
CA LEU A 39 -21.04 -3.54 15.22
C LEU A 39 -21.08 -4.90 14.49
N TRP A 40 -20.95 -6.01 15.21
CA TRP A 40 -21.14 -7.37 14.66
C TRP A 40 -22.59 -7.73 14.29
N GLU A 41 -23.58 -7.01 14.81
CA GLU A 41 -24.96 -7.09 14.30
C GLU A 41 -25.13 -6.46 12.91
N GLN A 42 -24.21 -5.58 12.52
CA GLN A 42 -24.27 -4.72 11.33
C GLN A 42 -23.19 -5.03 10.29
N ALA A 43 -22.37 -6.06 10.52
CA ALA A 43 -21.28 -6.46 9.63
C ALA A 43 -21.02 -7.97 9.65
N THR A 44 -20.55 -8.48 8.51
CA THR A 44 -20.10 -9.87 8.32
C THR A 44 -18.81 -9.87 7.50
N ILE A 45 -17.81 -10.66 7.90
CA ILE A 45 -16.65 -10.99 7.08
C ILE A 45 -16.93 -12.34 6.42
N TYR A 46 -16.84 -12.44 5.10
CA TYR A 46 -16.76 -13.72 4.40
C TYR A 46 -15.30 -13.94 3.97
N ARG A 47 -14.75 -15.15 4.06
CA ARG A 47 -13.44 -15.48 3.48
C ARG A 47 -13.61 -16.45 2.32
N ASP A 48 -12.91 -16.23 1.21
CA ASP A 48 -12.90 -17.14 0.06
C ASP A 48 -11.95 -18.34 0.28
N GLU A 49 -11.68 -19.13 -0.75
CA GLU A 49 -10.74 -20.26 -0.68
C GLU A 49 -9.26 -19.87 -0.57
N TRP A 50 -8.92 -18.58 -0.69
CA TRP A 50 -7.58 -17.99 -0.58
C TRP A 50 -7.43 -17.09 0.66
N GLY A 51 -8.43 -17.10 1.54
CA GLY A 51 -8.46 -16.28 2.74
C GLY A 51 -8.80 -14.80 2.49
N VAL A 52 -9.16 -14.37 1.27
CA VAL A 52 -9.47 -12.96 1.00
C VAL A 52 -10.75 -12.55 1.75
N PRO A 53 -10.76 -11.45 2.52
CA PRO A 53 -11.96 -10.96 3.18
C PRO A 53 -12.88 -10.22 2.20
N HIS A 54 -14.16 -10.58 2.24
CA HIS A 54 -15.25 -9.85 1.65
C HIS A 54 -16.14 -9.32 2.77
N VAL A 55 -15.99 -8.05 3.11
CA VAL A 55 -16.74 -7.39 4.18
C VAL A 55 -18.07 -6.89 3.64
N GLN A 56 -19.17 -7.31 4.26
CA GLN A 56 -20.51 -6.77 4.01
C GLN A 56 -21.02 -6.08 5.29
N ALA A 57 -21.53 -4.85 5.18
CA ALA A 57 -22.05 -4.12 6.33
C ALA A 57 -23.18 -3.13 5.97
N ASP A 58 -23.90 -2.68 6.99
CA ASP A 58 -25.03 -1.73 6.85
C ASP A 58 -24.57 -0.26 6.81
N ASN A 59 -23.36 0.05 7.28
CA ASN A 59 -22.77 1.39 7.28
C ASN A 59 -21.23 1.35 7.32
N PHE A 60 -20.60 2.48 7.00
CA PHE A 60 -19.14 2.58 6.88
C PHE A 60 -18.37 2.39 8.19
N LEU A 61 -18.96 2.71 9.35
CA LEU A 61 -18.33 2.46 10.66
C LEU A 61 -18.22 0.95 10.91
N ALA A 62 -19.33 0.22 10.74
CA ALA A 62 -19.37 -1.24 10.88
C ALA A 62 -18.54 -1.96 9.79
N MET A 63 -18.57 -1.47 8.55
CA MET A 63 -17.74 -1.96 7.45
C MET A 63 -16.25 -1.86 7.79
N SER A 64 -15.81 -0.68 8.24
CA SER A 64 -14.41 -0.44 8.56
C SER A 64 -13.97 -1.18 9.83
N PHE A 65 -14.88 -1.37 10.79
CA PHE A 65 -14.67 -2.22 11.96
C PHE A 65 -14.40 -3.68 11.58
N ALA A 66 -15.27 -4.31 10.80
CA ALA A 66 -15.04 -5.67 10.33
C ALA A 66 -13.77 -5.78 9.47
N PHE A 67 -13.44 -4.75 8.69
CA PHE A 67 -12.21 -4.73 7.90
C PHE A 67 -10.93 -4.58 8.75
N GLY A 68 -10.95 -3.76 9.79
CA GLY A 68 -9.85 -3.63 10.75
C GLY A 68 -9.63 -4.92 11.54
N TYR A 69 -10.72 -5.62 11.89
CA TYR A 69 -10.65 -6.93 12.52
C TYR A 69 -10.03 -7.98 11.58
N ALA A 70 -10.42 -8.03 10.31
CA ALA A 70 -9.84 -8.93 9.31
C ALA A 70 -8.33 -8.67 9.08
N GLN A 71 -7.92 -7.41 8.96
CA GLN A 71 -6.51 -7.05 8.83
C GLN A 71 -5.68 -7.36 10.09
N ALA A 72 -6.30 -7.30 11.28
CA ALA A 72 -5.64 -7.74 12.50
C ALA A 72 -5.43 -9.26 12.50
N GLU A 73 -6.46 -10.04 12.15
CA GLU A 73 -6.38 -11.50 12.02
C GLU A 73 -5.24 -11.96 11.09
N ASP A 74 -5.05 -11.28 9.96
CA ASP A 74 -4.04 -11.67 8.97
C ASP A 74 -2.64 -11.06 9.20
N HIS A 75 -2.56 -9.84 9.73
CA HIS A 75 -1.38 -8.97 9.60
C HIS A 75 -1.03 -8.14 10.84
N ILE A 76 -1.48 -8.52 12.05
CA ILE A 76 -1.33 -7.68 13.26
C ILE A 76 0.09 -7.14 13.48
N GLU A 77 1.15 -7.95 13.30
CA GLU A 77 2.51 -7.47 13.55
C GLU A 77 2.99 -6.47 12.47
N GLY A 78 2.79 -6.79 11.18
CA GLY A 78 3.16 -5.92 10.07
C GLY A 78 2.41 -4.59 10.11
N MET A 79 1.11 -4.62 10.38
CA MET A 79 0.26 -3.44 10.56
C MET A 79 0.70 -2.57 11.74
N LEU A 80 0.92 -3.15 12.92
CA LEU A 80 1.37 -2.39 14.09
C LEU A 80 2.81 -1.84 13.93
N ARG A 81 3.65 -2.54 13.17
CA ARG A 81 4.98 -2.05 12.76
C ARG A 81 4.85 -0.83 11.83
N ALA A 82 3.94 -0.86 10.86
CA ALA A 82 3.69 0.26 9.96
C ALA A 82 3.26 1.53 10.71
N TYR A 83 2.32 1.41 11.67
CA TYR A 83 1.95 2.54 12.54
C TYR A 83 3.12 3.04 13.38
N ARG A 84 3.95 2.15 13.94
CA ARG A 84 5.16 2.54 14.68
C ARG A 84 6.16 3.30 13.81
N VAL A 85 6.36 2.88 12.55
CA VAL A 85 7.21 3.60 11.58
C VAL A 85 6.64 5.00 11.30
N ALA A 86 5.34 5.11 11.02
CA ALA A 86 4.70 6.41 10.78
C ALA A 86 4.78 7.35 12.01
N ASN A 87 4.71 6.78 13.21
CA ASN A 87 4.77 7.51 14.48
C ASN A 87 6.19 7.81 14.99
N GLY A 88 7.23 7.27 14.36
CA GLY A 88 8.62 7.39 14.83
C GLY A 88 8.87 6.67 16.16
N ARG A 89 8.34 5.45 16.28
CA ARG A 89 8.38 4.59 17.48
C ARG A 89 8.69 3.11 17.17
N ALA A 90 9.29 2.80 16.02
CA ALA A 90 9.66 1.44 15.65
C ALA A 90 10.94 0.96 16.35
N ALA A 91 11.92 1.84 16.57
CA ALA A 91 13.16 1.55 17.28
C ALA A 91 12.94 1.16 18.75
N GLU A 92 11.80 1.54 19.35
CA GLU A 92 11.37 1.06 20.68
C GLU A 92 11.28 -0.48 20.72
N VAL A 93 10.93 -1.11 19.60
CA VAL A 93 10.69 -2.56 19.47
C VAL A 93 11.82 -3.23 18.72
N TYR A 94 12.24 -2.66 17.58
CA TYR A 94 13.16 -3.25 16.62
C TYR A 94 14.61 -2.72 16.72
N GLY A 95 14.85 -1.73 17.59
CA GLY A 95 16.20 -1.25 17.90
C GLY A 95 16.86 -0.44 16.79
N GLU A 96 18.18 -0.55 16.73
CA GLU A 96 19.06 0.30 15.91
C GLU A 96 18.70 0.31 14.41
N GLU A 97 18.21 -0.81 13.87
CA GLU A 97 17.75 -0.98 12.48
C GLU A 97 16.71 0.10 12.09
N TYR A 98 15.87 0.52 13.04
CA TYR A 98 14.80 1.49 12.82
C TYR A 98 15.11 2.90 13.37
N ALA A 99 16.28 3.13 13.98
CA ALA A 99 16.59 4.41 14.61
C ALA A 99 16.59 5.59 13.61
N LEU A 100 17.13 5.39 12.41
CA LEU A 100 17.11 6.40 11.33
C LEU A 100 15.70 6.59 10.74
N SER A 101 14.89 5.53 10.67
CA SER A 101 13.50 5.60 10.23
C SER A 101 12.67 6.42 11.21
N ASP A 102 12.84 6.20 12.52
CA ASP A 102 12.17 6.96 13.55
C ASP A 102 12.62 8.42 13.56
N GLU A 103 13.93 8.68 13.46
CA GLU A 103 14.47 10.03 13.35
C GLU A 103 13.83 10.80 12.17
N PHE A 104 13.66 10.14 11.03
CA PHE A 104 12.99 10.73 9.86
C PHE A 104 11.51 11.00 10.11
N SER A 105 10.74 10.04 10.60
CA SER A 105 9.31 10.23 10.91
C SER A 105 9.05 11.30 11.97
N LEU A 106 9.90 11.41 13.00
CA LEU A 106 9.83 12.50 13.99
C LEU A 106 10.14 13.87 13.39
N LYS A 107 11.11 13.98 12.45
CA LYS A 107 11.40 15.22 11.71
C LYS A 107 10.22 15.63 10.84
N MET A 108 9.63 14.67 10.13
CA MET A 108 8.48 14.90 9.25
C MET A 108 7.18 15.12 10.05
N GLY A 109 7.11 14.71 11.31
CA GLY A 109 6.01 15.06 12.22
C GLY A 109 4.66 14.44 11.85
N TYR A 110 4.64 13.32 11.13
CA TYR A 110 3.42 12.69 10.60
C TYR A 110 2.34 12.48 11.67
N ALA A 111 2.72 11.96 12.84
CA ALA A 111 1.82 11.74 13.97
C ALA A 111 1.27 13.04 14.58
N ASP A 112 2.11 14.08 14.71
CA ASP A 112 1.71 15.37 15.28
C ASP A 112 0.69 16.08 14.37
N LEU A 113 0.93 16.04 13.05
CA LEU A 113 0.02 16.58 12.03
C LEU A 113 -1.30 15.81 11.99
N ALA A 114 -1.25 14.47 11.98
CA ALA A 114 -2.43 13.62 11.98
C ALA A 114 -3.31 13.86 13.23
N LEU A 115 -2.70 13.92 14.43
CA LEU A 115 -3.39 14.22 15.69
C LEU A 115 -4.04 15.62 15.68
N ALA A 116 -3.36 16.62 15.11
CA ALA A 116 -3.89 17.98 15.02
C ALA A 116 -5.05 18.12 14.01
N VAL A 117 -5.03 17.32 12.92
CA VAL A 117 -6.02 17.40 11.83
C VAL A 117 -7.23 16.50 12.06
N TYR A 118 -7.08 15.35 12.72
CA TYR A 118 -8.17 14.36 12.89
C TYR A 118 -9.50 14.92 13.44
N PRO A 119 -9.53 15.86 14.42
CA PRO A 119 -10.78 16.47 14.88
C PRO A 119 -11.59 17.20 13.79
N TYR A 120 -10.91 17.66 12.74
CA TYR A 120 -11.46 18.39 11.60
C TYR A 120 -11.65 17.51 10.35
N ALA A 121 -11.31 16.22 10.42
CA ALA A 121 -11.57 15.28 9.33
C ALA A 121 -13.07 15.19 9.02
N ASP A 122 -13.39 14.95 7.75
CA ASP A 122 -14.77 14.83 7.28
C ASP A 122 -15.46 13.58 7.85
N ALA A 123 -16.78 13.51 7.69
CA ALA A 123 -17.59 12.44 8.28
C ALA A 123 -17.15 11.03 7.83
N ILE A 124 -16.92 10.81 6.52
CA ILE A 124 -16.57 9.47 6.03
C ILE A 124 -15.14 9.09 6.45
N THR A 125 -14.18 10.01 6.40
CA THR A 125 -12.83 9.76 6.92
C THR A 125 -12.85 9.40 8.42
N ARG A 126 -13.67 10.08 9.23
CA ARG A 126 -13.79 9.76 10.66
C ARG A 126 -14.46 8.40 10.90
N ASP A 127 -15.55 8.08 10.21
CA ASP A 127 -16.23 6.78 10.36
C ASP A 127 -15.31 5.63 9.96
N LEU A 128 -14.58 5.77 8.85
CA LEU A 128 -13.61 4.77 8.40
C LEU A 128 -12.46 4.61 9.41
N CYS A 129 -11.83 5.69 9.87
CA CYS A 129 -10.72 5.58 10.83
C CYS A 129 -11.16 5.10 12.22
N ASN A 130 -12.33 5.55 12.72
CA ASN A 130 -12.87 5.09 14.01
C ASN A 130 -13.22 3.61 13.97
N GLY A 131 -13.94 3.17 12.94
CA GLY A 131 -14.35 1.77 12.77
C GLY A 131 -13.13 0.87 12.72
N PHE A 132 -12.17 1.18 11.85
CA PHE A 132 -10.95 0.39 11.68
C PHE A 132 -10.15 0.26 12.98
N ALA A 133 -9.92 1.37 13.68
CA ALA A 133 -9.22 1.35 14.97
C ALA A 133 -9.95 0.49 16.02
N LEU A 134 -11.28 0.56 16.10
CA LEU A 134 -12.08 -0.33 16.96
C LEU A 134 -11.93 -1.81 16.56
N GLY A 135 -11.93 -2.12 15.26
CA GLY A 135 -11.83 -3.49 14.75
C GLY A 135 -10.51 -4.15 15.12
N VAL A 136 -9.40 -3.45 14.88
CA VAL A 136 -8.06 -3.90 15.28
C VAL A 136 -7.96 -4.06 16.80
N ASN A 137 -8.52 -3.12 17.56
CA ASN A 137 -8.49 -3.17 19.03
C ASN A 137 -9.34 -4.31 19.61
N ALA A 138 -10.49 -4.63 19.00
CA ALA A 138 -11.30 -5.78 19.40
C ALA A 138 -10.52 -7.09 19.19
N TRP A 139 -9.91 -7.26 18.02
CA TRP A 139 -9.08 -8.44 17.74
C TRP A 139 -7.92 -8.60 18.74
N ILE A 140 -7.20 -7.50 19.04
CA ILE A 140 -6.11 -7.47 20.05
C ILE A 140 -6.59 -7.93 21.44
N ILE A 141 -7.80 -7.52 21.84
CA ILE A 141 -8.38 -7.86 23.15
C ILE A 141 -8.79 -9.33 23.20
N GLU A 142 -9.33 -9.86 22.10
CA GLU A 142 -9.84 -11.22 21.99
C GLU A 142 -8.71 -12.26 21.76
N HIS A 143 -7.60 -11.86 21.13
CA HIS A 143 -6.48 -12.72 20.73
C HIS A 143 -5.13 -12.34 21.37
N PRO A 144 -5.04 -12.19 22.72
CA PRO A 144 -3.81 -11.74 23.39
C PRO A 144 -2.63 -12.73 23.27
N GLY A 145 -2.90 -14.00 22.92
CA GLY A 145 -1.88 -15.02 22.66
C GLY A 145 -1.31 -15.00 21.23
N GLN A 146 -2.00 -14.38 20.27
CA GLN A 146 -1.55 -14.19 18.88
C GLN A 146 -1.06 -12.75 18.64
N THR A 147 -1.37 -11.84 19.56
CA THR A 147 -0.92 -10.44 19.52
C THR A 147 0.54 -10.31 20.02
N PRO A 148 1.41 -9.53 19.33
CA PRO A 148 2.77 -9.26 19.80
C PRO A 148 2.78 -8.63 21.21
N GLU A 149 3.68 -9.08 22.10
CA GLU A 149 3.69 -8.65 23.52
C GLU A 149 3.94 -7.13 23.74
N TRP A 150 4.41 -6.43 22.71
CA TRP A 150 4.63 -4.98 22.70
C TRP A 150 3.47 -4.19 22.08
N ALA A 151 2.45 -4.87 21.55
CA ALA A 151 1.36 -4.28 20.79
C ALA A 151 0.68 -3.15 21.56
N GLU A 152 0.33 -2.10 20.83
CA GLU A 152 -0.44 -0.97 21.34
C GLU A 152 -1.81 -0.97 20.68
N GLY A 153 -2.80 -0.38 21.34
CA GLY A 153 -4.09 -0.16 20.69
C GLY A 153 -3.89 0.85 19.57
N VAL A 154 -4.56 0.64 18.45
CA VAL A 154 -4.56 1.57 17.31
C VAL A 154 -5.51 2.72 17.61
N ARG A 155 -5.10 3.94 17.31
CA ARG A 155 -5.95 5.14 17.39
C ARG A 155 -6.33 5.60 15.98
N PRO A 156 -7.47 6.27 15.79
CA PRO A 156 -7.89 6.75 14.48
C PRO A 156 -6.87 7.68 13.79
N GLU A 157 -6.12 8.47 14.56
CA GLU A 157 -5.05 9.33 14.04
C GLU A 157 -3.81 8.56 13.55
N ASP A 158 -3.55 7.34 14.03
CA ASP A 158 -2.43 6.51 13.57
C ASP A 158 -2.64 6.08 12.09
N ILE A 159 -3.90 5.91 11.68
CA ILE A 159 -4.31 5.62 10.29
C ILE A 159 -4.04 6.82 9.38
N LEU A 160 -4.36 8.03 9.84
CA LEU A 160 -4.02 9.25 9.10
C LEU A 160 -2.50 9.46 9.00
N ALA A 161 -1.76 9.20 10.09
CA ALA A 161 -0.31 9.28 10.10
C ALA A 161 0.32 8.28 9.10
N LEU A 162 -0.20 7.05 9.03
CA LEU A 162 0.27 6.03 8.09
C LEU A 162 -0.04 6.39 6.63
N MET A 163 -1.27 6.80 6.31
CA MET A 163 -1.63 7.23 4.95
C MET A 163 -0.76 8.41 4.49
N HIS A 164 -0.54 9.38 5.39
CA HIS A 164 0.27 10.55 5.09
C HIS A 164 1.76 10.19 4.95
N CYS A 165 2.29 9.31 5.81
CA CYS A 165 3.64 8.76 5.71
C CYS A 165 3.87 8.03 4.36
N TYR A 166 2.91 7.20 3.94
CA TYR A 166 2.95 6.52 2.63
C TYR A 166 3.01 7.51 1.47
N LEU A 167 2.11 8.49 1.41
CA LEU A 167 2.09 9.48 0.32
C LEU A 167 3.36 10.35 0.29
N MET A 168 3.87 10.77 1.45
CA MET A 168 5.10 11.55 1.53
C MET A 168 6.33 10.72 1.15
N SER A 169 6.33 9.40 1.35
CA SER A 169 7.47 8.51 1.00
C SER A 169 7.89 8.57 -0.49
N PHE A 170 7.00 9.01 -1.39
CA PHE A 170 7.27 9.15 -2.82
C PHE A 170 7.93 10.48 -3.22
N ALA A 171 8.09 11.43 -2.30
CA ALA A 171 8.68 12.73 -2.62
C ALA A 171 10.14 12.55 -3.08
N PRO A 172 10.61 13.34 -4.08
CA PRO A 172 12.01 13.36 -4.50
C PRO A 172 12.90 13.99 -3.41
N PHE A 173 13.17 13.23 -2.36
CA PHE A 173 13.92 13.64 -1.16
C PHE A 173 15.45 13.75 -1.39
N ASP A 174 15.88 14.09 -2.59
CA ASP A 174 17.22 13.80 -3.11
C ASP A 174 18.30 14.81 -2.63
N LEU A 175 18.41 14.99 -1.30
CA LEU A 175 19.59 15.57 -0.66
C LEU A 175 20.77 14.59 -0.77
N PRO A 176 21.89 14.96 -1.44
CA PRO A 176 23.01 14.05 -1.66
C PRO A 176 23.53 13.43 -0.35
N GLY A 177 23.58 12.09 -0.32
CA GLY A 177 24.08 11.32 0.82
C GLY A 177 23.21 11.32 2.07
N SER A 178 21.94 11.76 2.00
CA SER A 178 21.04 11.83 3.17
C SER A 178 19.85 10.85 3.09
N PHE A 179 19.10 10.88 1.99
CA PHE A 179 17.91 10.04 1.79
C PHE A 179 17.79 9.66 0.31
N ALA A 180 17.27 8.48 0.02
CA ALA A 180 16.92 8.04 -1.32
C ALA A 180 15.58 7.28 -1.27
N ARG A 181 14.76 7.42 -2.32
CA ARG A 181 13.50 6.67 -2.44
C ARG A 181 13.78 5.15 -2.55
N PRO A 182 12.95 4.28 -1.95
CA PRO A 182 13.06 2.83 -2.14
C PRO A 182 13.03 2.44 -3.62
N ALA A 183 13.76 1.39 -4.00
CA ALA A 183 13.85 0.97 -5.38
C ALA A 183 12.49 0.58 -5.98
N ALA A 184 11.64 -0.10 -5.20
CA ALA A 184 10.28 -0.45 -5.59
C ALA A 184 9.45 0.79 -5.98
N SER A 185 9.60 1.90 -5.25
CA SER A 185 8.91 3.19 -5.47
C SER A 185 9.26 3.88 -6.80
N ASN A 186 10.20 3.36 -7.58
CA ASN A 186 10.50 3.84 -8.94
C ASN A 186 9.89 2.92 -10.03
N THR A 187 9.10 1.92 -9.65
CA THR A 187 8.59 0.90 -10.56
C THR A 187 7.11 0.57 -10.34
N GLY A 188 6.47 -0.03 -11.34
CA GLY A 188 5.04 -0.36 -11.33
C GLY A 188 4.49 -0.43 -12.74
N ASN A 189 3.51 -1.30 -12.97
CA ASN A 189 2.87 -1.57 -14.25
C ASN A 189 1.36 -1.28 -14.18
N ALA A 190 0.81 -0.56 -15.15
CA ALA A 190 -0.63 -0.49 -15.38
C ALA A 190 -0.91 -0.28 -16.87
N TRP A 191 -1.97 -0.87 -17.40
CA TRP A 191 -2.46 -0.57 -18.75
C TRP A 191 -3.94 -0.84 -18.91
N ALA A 192 -4.58 -0.09 -19.80
CA ALA A 192 -5.99 -0.26 -20.15
C ALA A 192 -6.17 -0.40 -21.66
N ILE A 193 -7.14 -1.23 -22.07
CA ILE A 193 -7.39 -1.64 -23.45
C ILE A 193 -8.86 -1.40 -23.75
N ALA A 194 -9.14 -0.64 -24.81
CA ALA A 194 -10.50 -0.29 -25.22
C ALA A 194 -11.18 -1.46 -25.97
N PRO A 195 -12.52 -1.51 -26.00
CA PRO A 195 -13.32 -2.45 -26.82
C PRO A 195 -12.81 -2.69 -28.25
N SER A 196 -12.33 -1.65 -28.94
CA SER A 196 -11.79 -1.74 -30.31
C SER A 196 -10.47 -2.51 -30.43
N ARG A 197 -9.85 -2.85 -29.29
CA ARG A 197 -8.59 -3.60 -29.15
C ARG A 197 -8.76 -4.88 -28.33
N THR A 198 -9.97 -5.32 -28.02
CA THR A 198 -10.20 -6.62 -27.38
C THR A 198 -10.88 -7.60 -28.33
N THR A 199 -10.73 -8.90 -28.08
CA THR A 199 -11.34 -9.93 -28.94
C THR A 199 -12.85 -10.01 -28.82
N ASN A 200 -13.39 -9.57 -27.67
CA ASN A 200 -14.79 -9.73 -27.29
C ASN A 200 -15.57 -8.40 -27.34
N GLY A 201 -14.87 -7.25 -27.41
CA GLY A 201 -15.49 -5.92 -27.30
C GLY A 201 -15.62 -5.40 -25.87
N ASP A 202 -15.08 -6.10 -24.87
CA ASP A 202 -15.03 -5.65 -23.48
C ASP A 202 -13.88 -4.65 -23.27
N THR A 203 -13.98 -3.77 -22.26
CA THR A 203 -12.84 -2.97 -21.79
C THR A 203 -12.00 -3.79 -20.82
N ILE A 204 -10.66 -3.76 -20.93
CA ILE A 204 -9.77 -4.47 -19.99
C ILE A 204 -8.87 -3.46 -19.27
N LEU A 205 -8.65 -3.66 -17.97
CA LEU A 205 -7.66 -2.95 -17.15
C LEU A 205 -6.76 -3.95 -16.44
N VAL A 206 -5.45 -3.71 -16.48
CA VAL A 206 -4.45 -4.47 -15.73
C VAL A 206 -3.75 -3.54 -14.74
N MET A 207 -3.66 -4.00 -13.50
CA MET A 207 -3.04 -3.34 -12.36
C MET A 207 -1.91 -4.22 -11.86
N ASN A 208 -0.72 -3.67 -11.72
CA ASN A 208 0.42 -4.39 -11.18
C ASN A 208 1.38 -3.40 -10.50
N PRO A 209 0.96 -2.79 -9.37
CA PRO A 209 1.90 -2.07 -8.49
C PRO A 209 3.07 -2.97 -8.10
N HIS A 210 4.25 -2.39 -8.01
CA HIS A 210 5.40 -3.07 -7.43
C HIS A 210 5.58 -2.61 -5.98
N THR A 211 6.05 -3.48 -5.10
CA THR A 211 6.33 -3.15 -3.69
C THR A 211 7.47 -3.98 -3.13
N ASP A 212 8.09 -3.48 -2.06
CA ASP A 212 8.98 -4.25 -1.21
C ASP A 212 8.16 -5.28 -0.41
N TYR A 213 8.65 -6.52 -0.37
CA TYR A 213 8.02 -7.65 0.34
C TYR A 213 8.26 -7.64 1.85
N ARG A 214 8.91 -6.59 2.35
CA ARG A 214 9.18 -6.31 3.75
C ARG A 214 9.09 -4.81 3.95
N GLY A 215 8.53 -4.37 5.07
CA GLY A 215 8.49 -2.95 5.45
C GLY A 215 7.08 -2.48 5.79
N PRO A 216 6.85 -1.16 5.88
CA PRO A 216 5.56 -0.62 6.33
C PRO A 216 4.45 -0.59 5.27
N PHE A 217 4.74 -0.86 4.00
CA PHE A 217 3.83 -0.63 2.86
C PHE A 217 3.55 -1.90 2.03
N GLN A 218 3.04 -2.94 2.70
CA GLN A 218 2.68 -4.21 2.07
C GLN A 218 1.18 -4.24 1.66
N TRP A 219 0.87 -4.91 0.55
CA TRP A 219 -0.49 -4.96 -0.01
C TRP A 219 -1.36 -6.04 0.64
N TYR A 220 -2.62 -5.71 0.90
CA TYR A 220 -3.69 -6.63 1.29
C TYR A 220 -4.83 -6.56 0.27
N GLU A 221 -5.30 -7.72 -0.17
CA GLU A 221 -6.44 -7.86 -1.08
C GLU A 221 -7.74 -7.96 -0.30
N ALA A 222 -8.78 -7.25 -0.71
CA ALA A 222 -10.08 -7.28 -0.03
C ALA A 222 -11.24 -6.77 -0.90
N GLN A 223 -12.46 -7.14 -0.50
CA GLN A 223 -13.70 -6.53 -0.97
C GLN A 223 -14.44 -5.83 0.18
N LEU A 224 -14.93 -4.61 -0.05
CA LEU A 224 -15.69 -3.81 0.91
C LEU A 224 -17.06 -3.45 0.33
N THR A 225 -18.13 -3.86 1.02
CA THR A 225 -19.53 -3.62 0.62
C THR A 225 -20.33 -2.93 1.73
N CYS A 226 -20.96 -1.81 1.39
CA CYS A 226 -21.80 -1.02 2.29
C CYS A 226 -23.00 -0.43 1.53
N GLY A 227 -24.18 -1.06 1.66
CA GLY A 227 -25.36 -0.68 0.88
C GLY A 227 -25.11 -0.76 -0.63
N GLY A 228 -25.15 0.37 -1.33
CA GLY A 228 -24.84 0.47 -2.76
C GLY A 228 -23.34 0.65 -3.09
N PHE A 229 -22.48 0.83 -2.09
CA PHE A 229 -21.04 0.88 -2.27
C PHE A 229 -20.49 -0.55 -2.32
N ASN A 230 -19.73 -0.90 -3.35
CA ASN A 230 -19.06 -2.19 -3.50
C ASN A 230 -17.72 -1.98 -4.23
N ILE A 231 -16.59 -2.25 -3.59
CA ILE A 231 -15.26 -2.09 -4.16
C ILE A 231 -14.40 -3.34 -3.87
N TYR A 232 -13.70 -3.85 -4.89
CA TYR A 232 -12.74 -4.94 -4.79
C TYR A 232 -11.37 -4.46 -5.25
N GLY A 233 -10.31 -4.76 -4.51
CA GLY A 233 -8.95 -4.44 -4.95
C GLY A 233 -7.93 -4.64 -3.84
N ALA A 234 -6.92 -3.77 -3.80
CA ALA A 234 -5.88 -3.80 -2.79
C ALA A 234 -5.78 -2.50 -1.98
N THR A 235 -5.47 -2.67 -0.70
CA THR A 235 -5.09 -1.62 0.26
C THR A 235 -3.69 -1.89 0.79
N LEU A 236 -3.15 -0.99 1.61
CA LEU A 236 -1.98 -1.28 2.44
C LEU A 236 -2.42 -1.75 3.83
N PHE A 237 -1.57 -2.53 4.50
CA PHE A 237 -1.79 -2.92 5.90
C PHE A 237 -2.03 -1.67 6.76
N GLY A 238 -3.12 -1.64 7.53
CA GLY A 238 -3.52 -0.51 8.36
C GLY A 238 -4.34 0.58 7.66
N LEU A 239 -4.71 0.43 6.38
CA LEU A 239 -5.55 1.41 5.68
C LEU A 239 -6.99 0.91 5.44
N PRO A 240 -8.03 1.70 5.79
CA PRO A 240 -9.44 1.33 5.71
C PRO A 240 -10.09 1.52 4.34
N VAL A 241 -9.31 1.79 3.29
CA VAL A 241 -9.79 2.11 1.94
C VAL A 241 -9.01 1.34 0.88
N ILE A 242 -9.71 0.81 -0.12
CA ILE A 242 -9.06 0.26 -1.32
C ILE A 242 -8.36 1.40 -2.07
N VAL A 243 -7.06 1.26 -2.26
CA VAL A 243 -6.18 2.26 -2.90
C VAL A 243 -6.27 2.15 -4.43
N GLN A 244 -6.43 0.93 -4.95
CA GLN A 244 -6.66 0.64 -6.37
C GLN A 244 -7.44 -0.68 -6.55
N GLY A 245 -8.30 -0.72 -7.56
CA GLY A 245 -9.29 -1.79 -7.73
C GLY A 245 -10.44 -1.41 -8.65
N HIS A 246 -11.51 -2.22 -8.65
CA HIS A 246 -12.73 -2.00 -9.42
C HIS A 246 -14.00 -2.09 -8.54
N ASN A 247 -15.03 -1.34 -8.93
CA ASN A 247 -16.36 -1.39 -8.31
C ASN A 247 -17.39 -2.11 -9.18
N GLY A 248 -16.92 -2.85 -10.20
CA GLY A 248 -17.76 -3.58 -11.14
C GLY A 248 -18.23 -2.75 -12.34
N LEU A 249 -18.27 -1.42 -12.23
CA LEU A 249 -18.59 -0.49 -13.34
C LEU A 249 -17.34 0.13 -13.95
N LEU A 250 -16.37 0.47 -13.09
CA LEU A 250 -15.10 1.09 -13.43
C LEU A 250 -13.97 0.59 -12.51
N GLY A 251 -12.73 0.91 -12.86
CA GLY A 251 -11.58 0.68 -12.01
C GLY A 251 -10.39 1.59 -12.36
N TRP A 252 -9.43 1.66 -11.44
CA TRP A 252 -8.21 2.44 -11.61
C TRP A 252 -7.00 1.77 -10.97
N SER A 253 -5.81 2.08 -11.50
CA SER A 253 -4.51 1.70 -10.95
C SER A 253 -3.60 2.91 -10.78
N LEU A 254 -2.73 2.85 -9.78
CA LEU A 254 -1.74 3.87 -9.45
C LEU A 254 -0.34 3.28 -9.62
N THR A 255 0.51 3.93 -10.41
CA THR A 255 1.95 3.60 -10.46
C THR A 255 2.80 4.85 -10.19
N PRO A 256 3.96 4.72 -9.51
CA PRO A 256 4.84 5.86 -9.22
C PRO A 256 5.24 6.63 -10.48
N ASN A 257 5.19 7.95 -10.41
CA ASN A 257 5.79 8.84 -11.42
C ASN A 257 6.98 9.60 -10.83
N MET A 258 7.81 10.16 -11.71
CA MET A 258 8.95 10.98 -11.32
C MET A 258 8.64 12.48 -11.49
N SER A 259 7.45 12.92 -11.05
CA SER A 259 7.12 14.33 -11.06
C SER A 259 7.82 15.06 -9.91
N ASP A 260 8.29 16.27 -10.20
CA ASP A 260 8.96 17.16 -9.24
C ASP A 260 7.93 17.84 -8.31
N PHE A 261 7.32 17.06 -7.40
CA PHE A 261 6.34 17.57 -6.43
C PHE A 261 6.95 17.97 -5.07
N ALA A 262 8.28 18.08 -4.95
CA ALA A 262 8.94 18.55 -3.74
C ALA A 262 10.27 19.27 -4.01
N ASP A 263 10.54 20.35 -3.27
CA ASP A 263 11.81 21.08 -3.35
C ASP A 263 12.52 21.21 -1.99
N VAL A 264 13.83 21.41 -2.05
CA VAL A 264 14.70 21.62 -0.89
C VAL A 264 15.08 23.08 -0.76
N TYR A 265 14.58 23.76 0.28
CA TYR A 265 14.85 25.17 0.52
C TYR A 265 16.00 25.37 1.51
N MET A 266 17.10 25.96 1.04
CA MET A 266 18.19 26.44 1.90
C MET A 266 17.75 27.68 2.68
N GLU A 267 17.57 27.52 3.98
CA GLU A 267 17.12 28.58 4.89
C GLU A 267 18.05 29.81 4.84
N PRO A 268 17.54 31.05 4.96
CA PRO A 268 18.35 32.25 4.77
C PRO A 268 19.37 32.46 5.89
N ARG A 269 20.67 32.55 5.52
CA ARG A 269 21.75 33.09 6.36
C ARG A 269 21.37 34.50 6.79
N GLY A 270 20.74 34.64 7.94
CA GLY A 270 20.14 35.91 8.31
C GLY A 270 21.20 37.01 8.41
N GLY A 271 20.89 38.15 7.80
CA GLY A 271 21.78 39.30 7.77
C GLY A 271 21.91 39.93 9.16
N GLY A 272 22.87 39.44 9.94
CA GLY A 272 23.43 40.16 11.08
C GLY A 272 24.21 41.38 10.59
N ALA A 273 23.50 42.36 10.03
CA ALA A 273 24.06 43.69 9.85
C ALA A 273 24.39 44.21 11.26
N ALA A 274 25.67 44.23 11.60
CA ALA A 274 26.16 44.98 12.74
C ALA A 274 25.91 46.46 12.44
N ALA A 275 24.71 46.93 12.78
CA ALA A 275 24.35 48.33 12.68
C ALA A 275 25.32 49.11 13.58
N ARG A 276 26.26 49.82 12.96
CA ARG A 276 27.07 50.80 13.70
C ARG A 276 26.11 51.74 14.39
N ASN A 277 26.32 51.96 15.69
CA ASN A 277 25.58 52.98 16.42
C ASN A 277 25.76 54.32 15.68
N PRO A 278 24.70 54.96 15.15
CA PRO A 278 24.85 56.22 14.44
C PRO A 278 25.41 57.35 15.32
N ALA A 279 25.30 57.21 16.64
CA ALA A 279 25.82 58.14 17.64
C ALA A 279 27.28 57.84 18.09
N ASP A 280 27.86 56.70 17.71
CA ASP A 280 29.27 56.38 17.98
C ASP A 280 29.88 55.53 16.84
N PRO A 281 30.52 56.16 15.85
CA PRO A 281 31.22 55.47 14.76
C PRO A 281 32.53 54.78 15.18
N THR A 282 32.98 54.95 16.42
CA THR A 282 34.31 54.59 16.92
C THR A 282 34.31 53.51 18.01
N GLY A 283 33.16 53.21 18.62
CA GLY A 283 33.03 52.11 19.57
C GLY A 283 33.37 50.74 18.95
N PRO A 284 33.91 49.80 19.75
CA PRO A 284 34.15 48.43 19.28
C PRO A 284 32.85 47.80 18.80
N GLN A 285 32.93 46.94 17.79
CA GLN A 285 31.75 46.21 17.28
C GLN A 285 31.05 45.50 18.43
N GLY A 286 29.74 45.73 18.57
CA GLY A 286 28.92 45.03 19.55
C GLY A 286 29.09 43.52 19.40
N GLY A 287 29.26 42.82 20.52
CA GLY A 287 29.62 41.40 20.56
C GLY A 287 28.75 40.53 19.67
N ALA A 288 29.35 39.48 19.12
CA ALA A 288 28.79 38.64 18.05
C ALA A 288 27.29 38.36 18.21
N LEU A 289 26.48 39.00 17.35
CA LEU A 289 25.10 38.59 17.12
C LEU A 289 25.13 37.15 16.63
N VAL A 290 24.52 36.24 17.41
CA VAL A 290 24.33 34.84 17.03
C VAL A 290 23.63 34.83 15.67
N SER A 291 24.27 34.27 14.65
CA SER A 291 23.72 34.32 13.29
C SER A 291 22.34 33.67 13.27
N PRO A 292 21.36 34.13 12.47
CA PRO A 292 20.05 33.50 12.45
C PRO A 292 20.06 32.03 11.99
N ASP A 293 21.09 31.57 11.26
CA ASP A 293 21.31 30.14 11.02
C ASP A 293 21.71 29.40 12.32
N THR A 294 22.54 30.03 13.15
CA THR A 294 22.87 29.54 14.50
C THR A 294 21.65 29.60 15.42
N LEU A 295 20.81 30.63 15.36
CA LEU A 295 19.56 30.70 16.11
C LEU A 295 18.58 29.61 15.67
N ARG A 296 18.41 29.38 14.35
CA ARG A 296 17.59 28.26 13.85
C ARG A 296 18.16 26.93 14.31
N TYR A 297 19.46 26.70 14.19
CA TYR A 297 20.11 25.48 14.68
C TYR A 297 19.88 25.28 16.19
N LEU A 298 20.03 26.34 16.99
CA LEU A 298 19.71 26.30 18.43
C LEU A 298 18.22 26.02 18.68
N GLN A 299 17.30 26.60 17.89
CA GLN A 299 15.87 26.25 17.95
C GLN A 299 15.63 24.78 17.60
N THR A 300 16.27 24.25 16.55
CA THR A 300 16.17 22.84 16.15
C THR A 300 16.62 21.91 17.28
N VAL A 301 17.68 22.26 18.01
CA VAL A 301 18.18 21.51 19.18
C VAL A 301 17.30 21.73 20.43
N MET A 302 16.80 22.95 20.68
CA MET A 302 15.91 23.25 21.81
C MET A 302 14.56 22.56 21.69
N ASN A 303 14.05 22.42 20.46
CA ASN A 303 12.79 21.75 20.14
C ASN A 303 12.98 20.24 19.91
N ALA A 304 14.15 19.66 20.22
CA ALA A 304 14.44 18.26 19.90
C ALA A 304 13.42 17.31 20.54
N LYS A 305 12.82 16.45 19.71
CA LYS A 305 11.89 15.41 20.16
C LYS A 305 12.70 14.27 20.77
N ARG A 306 12.17 13.65 21.83
CA ARG A 306 12.76 12.45 22.43
C ARG A 306 12.19 11.22 21.74
N TYR A 307 13.03 10.22 21.52
CA TYR A 307 12.63 8.89 21.05
C TYR A 307 13.47 7.82 21.76
N PHE A 308 13.03 6.56 21.70
CA PHE A 308 13.69 5.48 22.43
C PHE A 308 14.14 4.37 21.48
N VAL A 309 15.36 3.87 21.70
CA VAL A 309 15.96 2.81 20.89
C VAL A 309 16.23 1.57 21.76
N ARG A 310 15.85 0.40 21.26
CA ARG A 310 16.20 -0.89 21.85
C ARG A 310 17.66 -1.23 21.55
N THR A 311 18.47 -1.22 22.59
CA THR A 311 19.87 -1.65 22.54
C THR A 311 20.07 -2.93 23.37
N PRO A 312 21.18 -3.66 23.19
CA PRO A 312 21.56 -4.75 24.10
C PRO A 312 21.72 -4.34 25.57
N ALA A 313 21.86 -3.04 25.86
CA ALA A 313 21.93 -2.49 27.22
C ALA A 313 20.56 -2.08 27.80
N GLY A 314 19.47 -2.17 27.02
CA GLY A 314 18.11 -1.74 27.40
C GLY A 314 17.58 -0.62 26.50
N MET A 315 16.57 0.13 27.00
CA MET A 315 16.09 1.35 26.33
C MET A 315 17.10 2.48 26.48
N GLU A 316 17.57 3.01 25.36
CA GLU A 316 18.31 4.26 25.28
C GLU A 316 17.36 5.40 24.92
N GLU A 317 17.37 6.51 25.67
CA GLU A 317 16.68 7.75 25.28
C GLU A 317 17.59 8.56 24.37
N ARG A 318 17.14 8.82 23.13
CA ARG A 318 17.82 9.65 22.14
C ARG A 318 16.99 10.90 21.84
N GLN A 319 17.62 11.87 21.19
CA GLN A 319 16.98 13.12 20.79
C GLN A 319 17.19 13.39 19.30
N VAL A 320 16.12 13.76 18.62
CA VAL A 320 16.11 14.19 17.23
C VAL A 320 15.83 15.70 17.17
N PRO A 321 16.77 16.52 16.68
CA PRO A 321 16.53 17.94 16.46
C PRO A 321 15.34 18.15 15.50
N TYR A 322 14.41 19.03 15.88
CA TYR A 322 13.16 19.28 15.13
C TYR A 322 12.90 20.77 14.94
N LEU A 323 12.53 21.17 13.72
CA LEU A 323 12.06 22.52 13.43
C LEU A 323 11.15 22.47 12.19
N ASP A 324 9.93 22.99 12.30
CA ASP A 324 9.06 23.27 11.15
C ASP A 324 9.20 24.76 10.78
N THR A 325 9.39 25.05 9.50
CA THR A 325 9.49 26.42 8.98
C THR A 325 8.30 26.73 8.07
N PRO A 326 8.11 27.97 7.59
CA PRO A 326 7.08 28.27 6.61
C PRO A 326 7.17 27.39 5.35
N TYR A 327 8.36 26.86 5.04
CA TYR A 327 8.57 25.94 3.93
C TYR A 327 8.28 24.46 4.27
N GLY A 328 8.27 24.08 5.54
CA GLY A 328 8.10 22.70 6.00
C GLY A 328 9.23 22.26 6.94
N PRO A 329 9.35 20.95 7.22
CA PRO A 329 10.28 20.42 8.21
C PRO A 329 11.74 20.59 7.79
N VAL A 330 12.60 20.96 8.74
CA VAL A 330 14.06 20.90 8.61
C VAL A 330 14.50 19.44 8.69
N VAL A 331 15.13 18.97 7.62
CA VAL A 331 15.55 17.57 7.50
C VAL A 331 17.06 17.37 7.64
N GLY A 332 17.86 18.37 7.28
CA GLY A 332 19.32 18.25 7.20
C GLY A 332 20.04 19.54 6.85
N ARG A 333 21.29 19.40 6.40
CA ARG A 333 22.14 20.53 5.98
C ARG A 333 22.84 20.23 4.66
N TYR A 334 22.88 21.22 3.78
CA TYR A 334 23.61 21.19 2.53
C TYR A 334 24.59 22.37 2.47
N ASN A 335 25.87 22.13 2.16
CA ASN A 335 26.93 23.15 2.16
C ASN A 335 26.93 24.04 3.43
N ASN A 336 26.82 23.40 4.60
CA ASN A 336 26.68 24.01 5.92
C ASN A 336 25.45 24.92 6.14
N ARG A 337 24.46 24.94 5.23
CA ARG A 337 23.18 25.65 5.40
C ARG A 337 22.07 24.69 5.83
N THR A 338 21.22 25.12 6.76
CA THR A 338 20.00 24.39 7.14
C THR A 338 19.05 24.31 5.95
N CYS A 339 18.44 23.14 5.74
CA CYS A 339 17.54 22.89 4.61
C CYS A 339 16.18 22.36 5.10
N SER A 340 15.11 22.95 4.57
CA SER A 340 13.71 22.56 4.82
C SER A 340 13.11 21.95 3.55
N TYR A 341 12.21 20.97 3.70
CA TYR A 341 11.51 20.36 2.57
C TYR A 341 10.13 20.96 2.35
N PHE A 342 9.87 21.42 1.13
CA PHE A 342 8.55 21.88 0.68
C PHE A 342 7.94 20.81 -0.22
N ILE A 343 6.98 20.05 0.29
CA ILE A 343 6.35 18.94 -0.44
C ILE A 343 4.90 19.30 -0.77
N GLY A 344 4.52 19.06 -2.02
CA GLY A 344 3.14 19.14 -2.49
C GLY A 344 2.21 18.25 -1.67
N GLY A 345 1.24 18.85 -0.97
CA GLY A 345 0.30 18.12 -0.13
C GLY A 345 0.80 17.74 1.27
N PHE A 346 1.94 18.28 1.73
CA PHE A 346 2.49 17.98 3.06
C PHE A 346 1.57 18.28 4.26
N ARG A 347 0.57 19.14 4.09
CA ARG A 347 -0.41 19.45 5.15
C ARG A 347 -1.84 19.00 4.79
N ASP A 348 -1.97 18.11 3.80
CA ASP A 348 -3.25 17.60 3.31
C ASP A 348 -3.52 16.17 3.78
N PHE A 349 -4.76 15.93 4.22
CA PHE A 349 -5.21 14.65 4.80
C PHE A 349 -6.48 14.11 4.12
N GLY A 350 -6.93 14.70 3.01
CA GLY A 350 -8.16 14.30 2.31
C GLY A 350 -8.03 13.06 1.42
N ALA A 351 -6.89 12.36 1.43
CA ALA A 351 -6.63 11.24 0.52
C ALA A 351 -7.57 10.04 0.74
N ILE A 352 -7.93 9.73 1.99
CA ILE A 352 -8.94 8.70 2.32
C ILE A 352 -10.30 9.06 1.69
N ARG A 353 -10.73 10.32 1.83
CA ARG A 353 -11.96 10.81 1.20
C ARG A 353 -11.89 10.77 -0.33
N GLN A 354 -10.76 11.15 -0.94
CA GLN A 354 -10.60 11.09 -2.39
C GLN A 354 -10.72 9.65 -2.91
N LEU A 355 -10.03 8.69 -2.29
CA LEU A 355 -10.12 7.27 -2.66
C LEU A 355 -11.54 6.72 -2.47
N HIS A 356 -12.23 7.10 -1.39
CA HIS A 356 -13.63 6.74 -1.20
C HIS A 356 -14.55 7.29 -2.30
N LEU A 357 -14.35 8.53 -2.75
CA LEU A 357 -15.10 9.13 -3.86
C LEU A 357 -14.81 8.45 -5.21
N MET A 358 -13.55 8.07 -5.46
CA MET A 358 -13.15 7.29 -6.64
C MET A 358 -13.81 5.90 -6.63
N ALA A 359 -13.82 5.22 -5.50
CA ALA A 359 -14.49 3.93 -5.32
C ALA A 359 -16.03 4.02 -5.46
N SER A 360 -16.62 5.15 -5.04
CA SER A 360 -18.07 5.39 -5.12
C SER A 360 -18.55 5.87 -6.48
N ALA A 361 -17.66 6.22 -7.41
CA ALA A 361 -18.02 6.73 -8.72
C ALA A 361 -18.71 5.65 -9.56
N THR A 362 -19.88 5.99 -10.13
CA THR A 362 -20.64 5.08 -11.01
C THR A 362 -20.45 5.36 -12.50
N ASP A 363 -19.77 6.46 -12.84
CA ASP A 363 -19.43 6.84 -14.20
C ASP A 363 -18.12 7.64 -14.27
N TYR A 364 -17.64 7.83 -15.49
CA TYR A 364 -16.43 8.59 -15.81
C TYR A 364 -16.43 10.04 -15.30
N GLN A 365 -17.58 10.73 -15.33
CA GLN A 365 -17.66 12.14 -14.90
C GLN A 365 -17.54 12.25 -13.37
N GLN A 366 -18.17 11.33 -12.64
CA GLN A 366 -18.02 11.22 -11.18
C GLN A 366 -16.57 10.88 -10.80
N PHE A 367 -15.91 9.98 -11.54
CA PHE A 367 -14.50 9.66 -11.31
C PHE A 367 -13.59 10.87 -11.57
N ARG A 368 -13.79 11.60 -12.68
CA ARG A 368 -13.04 12.84 -12.98
C ARG A 368 -13.31 13.93 -11.94
N ALA A 369 -14.53 14.03 -11.40
CA ALA A 369 -14.85 14.93 -10.30
C ALA A 369 -14.10 14.55 -9.01
N ALA A 370 -14.01 13.25 -8.69
CA ALA A 370 -13.21 12.76 -7.55
C ALA A 370 -11.71 13.02 -7.73
N LEU A 371 -11.18 12.95 -8.95
CA LEU A 371 -9.78 13.33 -9.21
C LEU A 371 -9.50 14.80 -8.85
N ASN A 372 -10.44 15.72 -9.13
CA ASN A 372 -10.28 17.16 -8.86
C ASN A 372 -10.13 17.55 -7.38
N GLU A 373 -10.34 16.61 -6.44
CA GLU A 373 -9.95 16.77 -5.04
C GLU A 373 -8.42 16.93 -4.87
N GLN A 374 -7.63 16.35 -5.79
CA GLN A 374 -6.17 16.45 -5.89
C GLN A 374 -5.46 16.25 -4.54
N GLN A 375 -5.88 15.25 -3.75
CA GLN A 375 -5.31 14.92 -2.43
C GLN A 375 -4.17 13.89 -2.53
N LEU A 376 -4.14 13.08 -3.59
CA LEU A 376 -2.98 12.27 -3.97
C LEU A 376 -1.90 13.20 -4.59
N PRO A 377 -0.70 13.31 -4.02
CA PRO A 377 0.32 14.27 -4.46
C PRO A 377 1.13 13.82 -5.69
N THR A 378 1.11 12.52 -5.98
CA THR A 378 1.71 11.87 -7.17
C THR A 378 0.73 10.84 -7.72
N PHE A 379 0.95 10.41 -8.96
CA PHE A 379 0.98 9.04 -9.49
C PHE A 379 0.68 9.10 -10.99
N HIS A 380 1.13 8.14 -11.79
CA HIS A 380 0.40 7.84 -13.01
C HIS A 380 -0.93 7.21 -12.61
N ILE A 381 -2.05 7.74 -13.07
CA ILE A 381 -3.38 7.18 -12.84
C ILE A 381 -3.88 6.62 -14.16
N VAL A 382 -4.10 5.31 -14.21
CA VAL A 382 -4.72 4.61 -15.35
C VAL A 382 -6.11 4.15 -14.94
N TYR A 383 -7.12 4.44 -15.76
CA TYR A 383 -8.52 4.09 -15.51
C TYR A 383 -9.19 3.46 -16.73
N ALA A 384 -10.17 2.60 -16.47
CA ALA A 384 -11.05 2.03 -17.48
C ALA A 384 -12.47 1.78 -16.95
N ASP A 385 -13.48 1.75 -17.84
CA ASP A 385 -14.87 1.43 -17.47
C ASP A 385 -15.63 0.56 -18.48
N HIS A 386 -16.82 0.10 -18.07
CA HIS A 386 -17.77 -0.69 -18.86
C HIS A 386 -18.31 0.02 -20.12
N ALA A 387 -18.10 1.33 -20.27
CA ALA A 387 -18.58 2.12 -21.40
C ALA A 387 -17.50 2.31 -22.47
N GLY A 388 -16.31 1.74 -22.28
CA GLY A 388 -15.19 1.84 -23.19
C GLY A 388 -14.29 3.05 -22.95
N ASN A 389 -14.49 3.81 -21.86
CA ASN A 389 -13.63 4.96 -21.58
C ASN A 389 -12.28 4.51 -21.01
N LEU A 390 -11.21 5.08 -21.55
CA LEU A 390 -9.84 4.97 -21.06
C LEU A 390 -9.33 6.34 -20.64
N LEU A 391 -8.57 6.38 -19.55
CA LEU A 391 -7.91 7.57 -19.04
C LEU A 391 -6.48 7.22 -18.62
N TYR A 392 -5.54 8.07 -19.01
CA TYR A 392 -4.22 8.20 -18.38
C TYR A 392 -4.04 9.65 -17.93
N LEU A 393 -3.67 9.84 -16.65
CA LEU A 393 -3.34 11.13 -16.07
C LEU A 393 -1.97 11.05 -15.39
N TYR A 394 -1.09 11.98 -15.73
CA TYR A 394 0.15 12.22 -15.00
C TYR A 394 -0.14 13.12 -13.79
N ASN A 395 -0.60 12.52 -12.69
CA ASN A 395 -1.03 13.27 -11.50
C ASN A 395 0.17 13.79 -10.70
N SER A 396 0.11 15.06 -10.32
CA SER A 396 1.12 15.73 -9.51
C SER A 396 0.48 16.89 -8.74
N LYS A 397 0.90 17.12 -7.50
CA LYS A 397 0.47 18.26 -6.68
C LYS A 397 1.62 19.26 -6.49
N VAL A 398 2.11 19.80 -7.60
CA VAL A 398 3.20 20.77 -7.63
C VAL A 398 2.68 22.20 -7.80
N GLY A 399 3.36 23.18 -7.21
CA GLY A 399 3.14 24.60 -7.48
C GLY A 399 3.73 25.03 -8.81
N ALA A 400 3.14 26.00 -9.50
CA ALA A 400 3.70 26.52 -10.74
C ALA A 400 5.10 27.14 -10.48
N LYS A 401 6.17 26.51 -10.98
CA LYS A 401 7.55 26.96 -10.81
C LYS A 401 8.02 27.84 -11.98
N ASN A 402 8.98 28.73 -11.74
CA ASN A 402 9.67 29.43 -12.83
C ASN A 402 10.52 28.45 -13.64
N THR A 403 10.27 28.37 -14.95
CA THR A 403 11.07 27.53 -15.85
C THR A 403 12.41 28.21 -16.14
N PRO A 404 13.55 27.61 -15.75
CA PRO A 404 14.86 28.15 -16.11
C PRO A 404 15.10 28.05 -17.63
N PRO A 405 15.79 29.03 -18.25
CA PRO A 405 16.35 28.84 -19.60
C PRO A 405 17.32 27.64 -19.64
N PRO A 406 17.61 27.06 -20.81
CA PRO A 406 18.61 26.02 -20.95
C PRO A 406 19.94 26.40 -20.29
N ALA A 407 20.63 25.45 -19.65
CA ALA A 407 21.85 25.74 -18.88
C ALA A 407 22.91 26.49 -19.71
N ARG A 408 23.04 26.18 -21.01
CA ARG A 408 23.89 26.92 -21.96
C ARG A 408 23.54 28.40 -22.03
N ASP A 409 22.26 28.74 -22.11
CA ASP A 409 21.79 30.13 -22.27
C ASP A 409 21.91 30.89 -20.96
N GLN A 410 21.71 30.23 -19.81
CA GLN A 410 22.03 30.78 -18.49
C GLN A 410 23.53 31.09 -18.37
N ILE A 411 24.41 30.17 -18.79
CA ILE A 411 25.86 30.38 -18.80
C ILE A 411 26.25 31.53 -19.74
N LEU A 412 25.63 31.64 -20.92
CA LEU A 412 25.88 32.73 -21.85
C LEU A 412 25.41 34.09 -21.30
N ALA A 413 24.21 34.15 -20.71
CA ALA A 413 23.68 35.36 -20.08
C ALA A 413 24.54 35.81 -18.88
N ASN A 414 24.96 34.87 -18.03
CA ASN A 414 25.86 35.12 -16.90
C ASN A 414 27.22 35.66 -17.37
N ARG A 415 27.80 35.09 -18.43
CA ARG A 415 29.02 35.62 -19.08
C ARG A 415 28.82 37.03 -19.65
N GLN A 416 27.69 37.31 -20.30
CA GLN A 416 27.36 38.65 -20.83
C GLN A 416 27.19 39.69 -19.71
N GLN A 417 26.65 39.29 -18.55
CA GLN A 417 26.55 40.12 -17.35
C GLN A 417 27.86 40.20 -16.55
N ASN A 418 28.93 39.55 -17.03
CA ASN A 418 30.23 39.44 -16.36
C ASN A 418 30.15 38.80 -14.95
N THR A 419 29.14 37.98 -14.70
CA THR A 419 28.90 37.29 -13.43
C THR A 419 29.21 35.79 -13.55
N ASN A 420 30.46 35.40 -13.26
CA ASN A 420 30.84 33.98 -13.19
C ASN A 420 30.38 33.27 -11.89
N ALA A 421 29.33 33.78 -11.22
CA ALA A 421 28.84 33.24 -9.96
C ALA A 421 27.90 32.05 -10.22
N PRO A 422 28.19 30.83 -9.72
CA PRO A 422 27.31 29.67 -9.91
C PRO A 422 25.92 29.85 -9.26
N LEU A 423 25.80 30.77 -8.30
CA LEU A 423 24.53 31.17 -7.65
C LEU A 423 23.51 31.86 -8.57
N ASN A 424 23.88 32.22 -9.79
CA ASN A 424 22.97 32.82 -10.77
C ASN A 424 22.26 31.80 -11.66
N ILE A 425 22.67 30.53 -11.64
CA ILE A 425 22.00 29.46 -12.40
C ILE A 425 20.76 29.01 -11.60
N ILE A 426 19.61 29.04 -12.24
CA ILE A 426 18.34 28.51 -11.73
C ILE A 426 18.27 27.03 -12.15
N SER A 427 18.20 26.16 -11.16
CA SER A 427 17.90 24.72 -11.28
C SER A 427 17.09 24.33 -10.04
N TRP A 428 16.13 23.41 -10.24
CA TRP A 428 15.29 22.85 -9.18
C TRP A 428 15.83 21.49 -8.70
N ASP A 429 16.72 20.86 -9.46
CA ASP A 429 17.40 19.58 -9.16
C ASP A 429 18.45 19.68 -8.03
N ALA A 430 18.48 20.79 -7.28
CA ALA A 430 19.42 21.05 -6.20
C ALA A 430 18.80 22.04 -5.18
N PRO A 431 19.27 22.06 -3.92
CA PRO A 431 18.71 22.95 -2.90
C PRO A 431 18.73 24.44 -3.31
N VAL A 432 17.58 25.11 -3.20
CA VAL A 432 17.30 26.47 -3.69
C VAL A 432 17.27 27.52 -2.56
N PRO A 433 17.64 28.78 -2.80
CA PRO A 433 17.67 29.80 -1.75
C PRO A 433 16.27 30.30 -1.33
N ALA A 434 15.90 30.06 -0.07
CA ALA A 434 14.60 30.40 0.53
C ALA A 434 14.26 31.90 0.67
N ASN A 435 15.17 32.80 0.30
CA ASN A 435 14.95 34.26 0.28
C ASN A 435 14.95 34.85 -1.13
N ASP A 436 14.96 34.01 -2.17
CA ASP A 436 14.95 34.42 -3.56
C ASP A 436 13.59 34.10 -4.19
N THR A 437 12.84 35.14 -4.56
CA THR A 437 11.49 35.00 -5.10
C THR A 437 11.44 34.31 -6.47
N ARG A 438 12.59 34.13 -7.15
CA ARG A 438 12.68 33.32 -8.37
C ARG A 438 12.38 31.84 -8.11
N PHE A 439 12.59 31.39 -6.88
CA PHE A 439 12.32 30.01 -6.45
C PHE A 439 11.06 29.88 -5.58
N ALA A 440 10.17 30.87 -5.57
CA ALA A 440 8.88 30.73 -4.90
C ALA A 440 7.91 29.90 -5.78
N TRP A 441 7.18 28.96 -5.15
CA TRP A 441 6.06 28.29 -5.82
C TRP A 441 4.92 29.27 -6.09
N GLY A 442 4.38 29.21 -7.31
CA GLY A 442 3.07 29.78 -7.63
C GLY A 442 1.92 28.89 -7.13
N PRO A 443 0.68 29.16 -7.57
CA PRO A 443 -0.48 28.32 -7.27
C PRO A 443 -0.25 26.86 -7.69
N ILE A 444 -0.90 25.92 -7.00
CA ILE A 444 -0.89 24.50 -7.38
C ILE A 444 -1.39 24.34 -8.83
N VAL A 445 -0.64 23.61 -9.64
CA VAL A 445 -1.00 23.23 -11.01
C VAL A 445 -2.24 22.34 -10.94
N ARG A 446 -3.31 22.74 -11.62
CA ARG A 446 -4.58 22.00 -11.60
C ARG A 446 -4.52 20.78 -12.50
N ILE A 447 -5.38 19.80 -12.25
CA ILE A 447 -5.47 18.57 -13.07
C ILE A 447 -5.78 18.85 -14.55
N ASP A 448 -6.52 19.91 -14.88
CA ASP A 448 -6.78 20.31 -16.28
C ASP A 448 -5.57 20.95 -16.98
N GLN A 449 -4.45 21.14 -16.26
CA GLN A 449 -3.17 21.64 -16.77
C GLN A 449 -2.07 20.55 -16.77
N LEU A 450 -2.36 19.36 -16.25
CA LEU A 450 -1.44 18.23 -16.22
C LEU A 450 -1.53 17.38 -17.51
N PRO A 451 -0.48 16.63 -17.88
CA PRO A 451 -0.53 15.70 -19.00
C PRO A 451 -1.64 14.65 -18.84
N LEU A 452 -2.54 14.62 -19.82
CA LEU A 452 -3.82 13.93 -19.76
C LEU A 452 -4.13 13.32 -21.12
N ILE A 453 -4.54 12.05 -21.14
CA ILE A 453 -4.90 11.31 -22.35
C ILE A 453 -6.21 10.58 -22.09
N GLU A 454 -7.21 10.88 -22.91
CA GLU A 454 -8.57 10.34 -22.83
C GLU A 454 -8.90 9.66 -24.18
N ASN A 455 -9.36 8.41 -24.15
CA ASN A 455 -9.86 7.67 -25.33
C ASN A 455 -8.97 7.79 -26.61
N PRO A 456 -7.66 7.48 -26.54
CA PRO A 456 -6.76 7.67 -27.68
C PRO A 456 -7.12 6.75 -28.86
N LYS A 457 -6.86 7.21 -30.09
CA LYS A 457 -7.13 6.45 -31.33
C LYS A 457 -6.38 5.12 -31.43
N SER A 458 -5.32 4.94 -30.64
CA SER A 458 -4.63 3.67 -30.46
C SER A 458 -5.55 2.60 -29.86
N GLY A 459 -6.54 2.97 -29.03
CA GLY A 459 -7.36 2.05 -28.25
C GLY A 459 -6.66 1.43 -27.04
N TYR A 460 -5.56 2.02 -26.54
CA TYR A 460 -4.95 1.64 -25.26
C TYR A 460 -4.22 2.80 -24.59
N VAL A 461 -3.97 2.69 -23.28
CA VAL A 461 -3.05 3.54 -22.51
C VAL A 461 -2.21 2.68 -21.56
N GLN A 462 -0.99 3.10 -21.21
CA GLN A 462 -0.11 2.40 -20.28
C GLN A 462 0.75 3.35 -19.42
N ALA A 463 1.08 2.88 -18.22
CA ALA A 463 1.95 3.51 -17.24
C ALA A 463 2.91 2.46 -16.65
N CYS A 464 4.04 2.24 -17.33
CA CYS A 464 5.02 1.20 -16.99
C CYS A 464 6.45 1.77 -16.87
N GLY A 465 6.58 2.98 -16.31
CA GLY A 465 7.83 3.75 -16.34
C GLY A 465 8.03 4.41 -17.70
N ASN A 466 7.25 5.46 -17.95
CA ASN A 466 7.27 6.23 -19.19
C ASN A 466 6.82 7.68 -18.96
N PRO A 467 7.29 8.63 -19.78
CA PRO A 467 6.72 9.96 -19.82
C PRO A 467 5.32 9.94 -20.48
N PRO A 468 4.51 10.99 -20.26
CA PRO A 468 3.13 11.08 -20.76
C PRO A 468 2.99 10.94 -22.28
N TRP A 469 3.88 11.56 -23.05
CA TRP A 469 3.85 11.51 -24.51
C TRP A 469 4.08 10.10 -25.08
N THR A 470 4.57 9.15 -24.28
CA THR A 470 4.71 7.73 -24.64
C THR A 470 3.81 6.80 -23.79
N ALA A 471 2.74 7.33 -23.17
CA ALA A 471 1.70 6.49 -22.55
C ALA A 471 0.84 5.72 -23.58
N THR A 472 0.86 6.12 -24.85
CA THR A 472 0.19 5.45 -25.97
C THR A 472 0.84 5.82 -27.31
N ASP A 473 0.66 4.99 -28.33
CA ASP A 473 0.88 5.38 -29.71
C ASP A 473 -0.01 6.59 -30.07
N GLY A 474 0.57 7.60 -30.72
CA GLY A 474 -0.17 8.78 -31.19
C GLY A 474 -0.85 9.61 -30.09
N SER A 475 -0.22 9.72 -28.91
CA SER A 475 -0.76 10.39 -27.71
C SER A 475 -1.30 11.81 -27.92
N GLY A 476 -0.74 12.57 -28.86
CA GLY A 476 -1.11 13.97 -29.09
C GLY A 476 -0.60 14.95 -28.02
N VAL A 477 0.09 14.45 -27.00
CA VAL A 477 0.73 15.24 -25.94
C VAL A 477 2.08 15.72 -26.45
N ASP A 478 2.22 17.03 -26.69
CA ASP A 478 3.47 17.65 -27.09
C ASP A 478 4.33 17.96 -25.85
N PRO A 479 5.54 17.38 -25.70
CA PRO A 479 6.40 17.65 -24.55
C PRO A 479 6.77 19.13 -24.40
N ASN A 480 6.79 19.91 -25.50
CA ASN A 480 7.14 21.33 -25.46
C ASN A 480 6.06 22.22 -24.81
N GLN A 481 4.85 21.70 -24.58
CA GLN A 481 3.77 22.40 -23.89
C GLN A 481 3.89 22.34 -22.36
N TYR A 482 4.71 21.42 -21.85
CA TYR A 482 4.94 21.22 -20.43
C TYR A 482 6.33 21.74 -20.04
N PRO A 483 6.48 22.31 -18.83
CA PRO A 483 7.78 22.80 -18.40
C PRO A 483 8.72 21.62 -18.13
N PRO A 484 10.03 21.71 -18.50
CA PRO A 484 10.99 20.61 -18.34
C PRO A 484 11.17 20.06 -16.92
N TRP A 485 10.79 20.82 -15.88
CA TRP A 485 10.82 20.38 -14.48
C TRP A 485 9.61 19.52 -14.07
N LEU A 486 8.54 19.43 -14.88
CA LEU A 486 7.33 18.70 -14.43
C LEU A 486 7.45 17.17 -14.56
N VAL A 487 8.20 16.70 -15.57
CA VAL A 487 8.26 15.30 -15.99
C VAL A 487 9.72 14.87 -16.14
N HIS A 488 10.18 13.99 -15.24
CA HIS A 488 11.50 13.36 -15.33
C HIS A 488 11.45 11.90 -15.79
N ASP A 489 10.27 11.29 -15.90
CA ASP A 489 10.09 9.87 -16.23
C ASP A 489 10.83 9.47 -17.54
N PRO A 490 11.75 8.50 -17.48
CA PRO A 490 12.41 7.95 -18.66
C PRO A 490 11.47 7.01 -19.41
N ASP A 491 11.70 6.79 -20.70
CA ASP A 491 10.98 5.79 -21.47
C ASP A 491 11.67 4.42 -21.35
N THR A 492 11.30 3.64 -20.33
CA THR A 492 11.96 2.37 -19.98
C THR A 492 11.77 1.27 -21.03
N PHE A 493 12.67 0.28 -21.03
CA PHE A 493 12.52 -0.94 -21.85
C PHE A 493 11.21 -1.71 -21.53
N ARG A 494 10.76 -1.69 -20.28
CA ARG A 494 9.49 -2.27 -19.83
C ARG A 494 8.27 -1.57 -20.46
N ALA A 495 8.21 -0.24 -20.43
CA ALA A 495 7.16 0.52 -21.14
C ALA A 495 7.19 0.30 -22.66
N ARG A 496 8.38 0.27 -23.27
CA ARG A 496 8.56 -0.07 -24.70
C ARG A 496 8.03 -1.47 -25.02
N ARG A 497 8.24 -2.46 -24.14
CA ARG A 497 7.72 -3.83 -24.27
C ARG A 497 6.19 -3.85 -24.24
N VAL A 498 5.56 -3.18 -23.27
CA VAL A 498 4.09 -3.08 -23.16
C VAL A 498 3.49 -2.43 -24.40
N ARG A 499 4.00 -1.27 -24.83
CA ARG A 499 3.50 -0.61 -26.05
C ARG A 499 3.60 -1.51 -27.28
N ARG A 500 4.71 -2.23 -27.45
CA ARG A 500 4.87 -3.21 -28.54
C ARG A 500 3.84 -4.34 -28.46
N LEU A 501 3.55 -4.85 -27.26
CA LEU A 501 2.54 -5.90 -27.06
C LEU A 501 1.12 -5.40 -27.34
N LEU A 502 0.78 -4.17 -26.94
CA LEU A 502 -0.55 -3.58 -27.14
C LEU A 502 -0.78 -3.10 -28.58
N SER A 503 0.26 -2.62 -29.28
CA SER A 503 0.15 -2.14 -30.67
C SER A 503 0.00 -3.28 -31.69
N MET A 504 0.53 -4.48 -31.41
CA MET A 504 0.56 -5.63 -32.34
C MET A 504 -0.79 -6.26 -32.71
N GLY A 505 -1.89 -5.94 -32.03
CA GLY A 505 -3.21 -6.47 -32.38
C GLY A 505 -4.26 -6.29 -31.28
N ALA A 506 -5.37 -7.01 -31.41
CA ALA A 506 -6.35 -7.15 -30.33
C ALA A 506 -5.86 -8.13 -29.25
N ARG A 507 -6.38 -8.01 -28.03
CA ARG A 507 -6.04 -8.84 -26.87
C ARG A 507 -7.30 -9.46 -26.26
N SER A 508 -7.25 -10.75 -25.96
CA SER A 508 -8.23 -11.40 -25.09
C SER A 508 -7.96 -11.02 -23.63
N TYR A 509 -8.93 -11.30 -22.76
CA TYR A 509 -8.74 -11.17 -21.31
C TYR A 509 -7.59 -12.07 -20.81
N GLN A 510 -7.45 -13.26 -21.38
CA GLN A 510 -6.38 -14.21 -21.07
C GLN A 510 -5.01 -13.73 -21.58
N ASP A 511 -4.93 -13.05 -22.73
CA ASP A 511 -3.68 -12.40 -23.18
C ASP A 511 -3.24 -11.33 -22.18
N ALA A 512 -4.18 -10.52 -21.68
CA ALA A 512 -3.88 -9.46 -20.72
C ALA A 512 -3.39 -10.01 -19.37
N GLN A 513 -3.94 -11.15 -18.91
CA GLN A 513 -3.41 -11.89 -17.75
C GLN A 513 -1.99 -12.44 -18.03
N ALA A 514 -1.78 -13.08 -19.18
CA ALA A 514 -0.50 -13.68 -19.54
C ALA A 514 0.63 -12.65 -19.69
N MET A 515 0.32 -11.44 -20.15
CA MET A 515 1.27 -10.33 -20.27
C MET A 515 1.92 -9.91 -18.94
N VAL A 516 1.27 -10.15 -17.79
CA VAL A 516 1.88 -9.89 -16.47
C VAL A 516 3.11 -10.78 -16.24
N TYR A 517 3.14 -11.99 -16.82
CA TYR A 517 4.23 -12.97 -16.70
C TYR A 517 5.23 -12.93 -17.87
N ASP A 518 5.34 -11.80 -18.59
CA ASP A 518 6.31 -11.62 -19.68
C ASP A 518 7.73 -11.38 -19.12
N VAL A 519 8.57 -12.40 -19.29
CA VAL A 519 9.97 -12.46 -18.82
C VAL A 519 11.00 -12.17 -19.92
N LEU A 520 10.58 -11.59 -21.05
CA LEU A 520 11.51 -11.19 -22.11
C LEU A 520 12.29 -9.95 -21.64
N VAL A 521 13.62 -10.00 -21.74
CA VAL A 521 14.55 -8.97 -21.24
C VAL A 521 14.92 -8.01 -22.38
N PRO A 522 14.26 -6.86 -22.56
CA PRO A 522 14.41 -6.09 -23.80
C PRO A 522 15.73 -5.29 -23.82
N GLY A 523 16.28 -4.95 -22.64
CA GLY A 523 17.63 -4.38 -22.52
C GLY A 523 18.73 -5.35 -22.97
N ALA A 524 18.56 -6.66 -22.75
CA ALA A 524 19.47 -7.68 -23.27
C ALA A 524 19.39 -7.80 -24.79
N MET A 525 18.17 -7.84 -25.36
CA MET A 525 17.98 -7.82 -26.82
C MET A 525 18.63 -6.60 -27.49
N PHE A 526 18.72 -5.47 -26.77
CA PHE A 526 19.34 -4.24 -27.24
C PHE A 526 20.88 -4.27 -27.12
N ALA A 527 21.42 -4.72 -25.99
CA ALA A 527 22.85 -4.63 -25.70
C ALA A 527 23.69 -5.83 -26.20
N MET A 528 23.16 -7.06 -26.12
CA MET A 528 23.93 -8.26 -26.45
C MET A 528 24.44 -8.30 -27.89
N PRO A 529 23.69 -7.89 -28.93
CA PRO A 529 24.22 -7.82 -30.28
C PRO A 529 25.43 -6.89 -30.42
N LYS A 530 25.49 -5.78 -29.65
CA LYS A 530 26.61 -4.83 -29.67
C LYS A 530 27.84 -5.38 -28.95
N LEU A 531 27.65 -6.06 -27.80
CA LEU A 531 28.72 -6.74 -27.07
C LEU A 531 29.37 -7.86 -27.92
N LEU A 532 28.54 -8.69 -28.57
CA LEU A 532 29.02 -9.82 -29.37
C LEU A 532 29.74 -9.36 -30.64
N ASP A 533 29.23 -8.34 -31.33
CA ASP A 533 29.91 -7.70 -32.47
C ASP A 533 31.26 -7.07 -32.07
N ALA A 534 31.34 -6.46 -30.89
CA ALA A 534 32.60 -5.93 -30.35
C ALA A 534 33.60 -7.06 -30.01
N ALA A 535 33.13 -8.18 -29.46
CA ALA A 535 33.97 -9.34 -29.16
C ALA A 535 34.57 -9.94 -30.44
N ASP A 536 33.75 -10.15 -31.47
CA ASP A 536 34.18 -10.72 -32.75
C ASP A 536 35.20 -9.82 -33.48
N LYS A 537 35.07 -8.49 -33.34
CA LYS A 537 35.99 -7.50 -33.96
C LYS A 537 37.27 -7.24 -33.17
N LYS A 538 37.29 -7.46 -31.85
CA LYS A 538 38.42 -7.14 -30.97
C LYS A 538 39.09 -8.41 -30.42
N ALA A 539 39.34 -9.37 -31.31
CA ALA A 539 39.96 -10.67 -30.99
C ALA A 539 41.30 -10.55 -30.23
N ASP A 540 42.09 -9.50 -30.48
CA ASP A 540 43.35 -9.25 -29.75
C ASP A 540 43.12 -8.99 -28.24
N LEU A 541 42.00 -8.36 -27.87
CA LEU A 541 41.65 -8.17 -26.46
C LEU A 541 41.23 -9.50 -25.82
N LEU A 542 40.46 -10.32 -26.54
CA LEU A 542 40.07 -11.66 -26.09
C LEU A 542 41.27 -12.59 -25.89
N ALA A 543 42.32 -12.48 -26.71
CA ALA A 543 43.55 -13.26 -26.58
C ALA A 543 44.31 -13.02 -25.26
N SER A 544 44.07 -11.87 -24.61
CA SER A 544 44.62 -11.52 -23.30
C SER A 544 43.65 -11.69 -22.12
N ALA A 545 42.40 -12.10 -22.38
CA ALA A 545 41.35 -12.21 -21.38
C ALA A 545 41.38 -13.53 -20.60
N HIS A 546 40.49 -13.67 -19.61
CA HIS A 546 40.34 -14.89 -18.83
C HIS A 546 39.84 -16.07 -19.70
N PRO A 547 40.36 -17.30 -19.51
CA PRO A 547 39.96 -18.46 -20.34
C PRO A 547 38.46 -18.77 -20.32
N ASP A 548 37.77 -18.48 -19.21
CA ASP A 548 36.32 -18.68 -19.08
C ASP A 548 35.47 -17.64 -19.86
N LEU A 549 36.07 -16.55 -20.39
CA LEU A 549 35.33 -15.52 -21.14
C LEU A 549 34.69 -16.07 -22.42
N ALA A 550 35.43 -16.84 -23.22
CA ALA A 550 34.90 -17.37 -24.48
C ALA A 550 33.67 -18.29 -24.26
N PRO A 551 33.69 -19.26 -23.31
CA PRO A 551 32.49 -19.99 -22.91
C PRO A 551 31.32 -19.11 -22.46
N CYS A 552 31.56 -18.05 -21.66
CA CYS A 552 30.50 -17.12 -21.25
C CYS A 552 29.90 -16.35 -22.44
N LEU A 553 30.71 -15.92 -23.40
CA LEU A 553 30.22 -15.30 -24.64
C LEU A 553 29.40 -16.29 -25.48
N ASP A 554 29.78 -17.58 -25.51
CA ASP A 554 28.99 -18.61 -26.20
C ASP A 554 27.64 -18.89 -25.51
N ILE A 555 27.57 -18.83 -24.18
CA ILE A 555 26.29 -18.87 -23.44
C ILE A 555 25.41 -17.68 -23.86
N LEU A 556 25.97 -16.46 -23.91
CA LEU A 556 25.23 -15.26 -24.34
C LEU A 556 24.81 -15.30 -25.83
N ARG A 557 25.63 -15.86 -26.73
CA ARG A 557 25.29 -16.07 -28.16
C ARG A 557 24.09 -17.01 -28.35
N ASN A 558 23.97 -18.03 -27.49
CA ASN A 558 22.91 -19.04 -27.58
C ASN A 558 21.67 -18.69 -26.75
N TRP A 559 21.69 -17.60 -25.98
CA TRP A 559 20.56 -17.18 -25.15
C TRP A 559 19.45 -16.53 -25.98
N ASN A 560 18.22 -16.87 -25.65
CA ASN A 560 16.97 -16.37 -26.24
C ASN A 560 16.40 -15.12 -25.53
N TYR A 561 17.19 -14.44 -24.69
CA TYR A 561 16.86 -13.19 -23.99
C TYR A 561 15.65 -13.25 -23.03
N VAL A 562 15.32 -14.43 -22.49
CA VAL A 562 14.29 -14.57 -21.45
C VAL A 562 14.89 -14.88 -20.07
N ALA A 563 14.35 -14.24 -19.03
CA ALA A 563 14.69 -14.45 -17.62
C ALA A 563 13.89 -15.63 -17.03
N GLU A 564 14.00 -16.79 -17.68
CA GLU A 564 13.40 -18.03 -17.21
C GLU A 564 14.24 -18.70 -16.11
N PRO A 565 13.66 -19.45 -15.16
CA PRO A 565 14.43 -20.15 -14.12
C PRO A 565 15.50 -21.11 -14.69
N SER A 566 15.26 -21.69 -15.87
CA SER A 566 16.24 -22.55 -16.55
C SER A 566 17.29 -21.78 -17.38
N SER A 567 17.31 -20.45 -17.31
CA SER A 567 18.14 -19.62 -18.18
C SER A 567 19.56 -19.43 -17.65
N GLU A 568 20.54 -20.10 -18.24
CA GLU A 568 21.95 -19.87 -17.94
C GLU A 568 22.41 -18.49 -18.44
N GLY A 569 21.92 -18.07 -19.62
CA GLY A 569 22.25 -16.78 -20.24
C GLY A 569 21.77 -15.56 -19.45
N MET A 570 20.64 -15.67 -18.76
CA MET A 570 20.17 -14.60 -17.87
C MET A 570 21.16 -14.36 -16.71
N THR A 571 21.69 -15.42 -16.09
CA THR A 571 22.68 -15.29 -15.01
C THR A 571 23.95 -14.60 -15.49
N VAL A 572 24.49 -15.02 -16.64
CA VAL A 572 25.69 -14.39 -17.23
C VAL A 572 25.41 -12.92 -17.60
N PHE A 573 24.24 -12.61 -18.15
CA PHE A 573 23.82 -11.24 -18.47
C PHE A 573 23.67 -10.37 -17.22
N HIS A 574 23.04 -10.86 -16.15
CA HIS A 574 22.89 -10.14 -14.88
C HIS A 574 24.25 -9.78 -14.28
N VAL A 575 25.17 -10.74 -14.22
CA VAL A 575 26.52 -10.52 -13.69
C VAL A 575 27.30 -9.54 -14.57
N TRP A 576 27.25 -9.68 -15.89
CA TRP A 576 27.83 -8.73 -16.85
C TRP A 576 27.28 -7.31 -16.68
N TRP A 577 25.97 -7.17 -16.49
CA TRP A 577 25.31 -5.88 -16.33
C TRP A 577 25.78 -5.16 -15.07
N ASN A 578 25.85 -5.86 -13.93
CA ASN A 578 26.36 -5.30 -12.68
C ASN A 578 27.84 -4.91 -12.77
N ALA A 579 28.66 -5.74 -13.40
CA ALA A 579 30.07 -5.42 -13.66
C ALA A 579 30.19 -4.14 -14.53
N LEU A 580 29.39 -4.02 -15.59
CA LEU A 580 29.39 -2.85 -16.46
C LEU A 580 28.94 -1.56 -15.73
N CYS A 581 27.86 -1.62 -14.94
CA CYS A 581 27.43 -0.48 -14.12
C CYS A 581 28.48 -0.05 -13.08
N THR A 582 29.20 -1.02 -12.50
CA THR A 582 30.30 -0.77 -11.56
C THR A 582 31.47 -0.09 -12.27
N LEU A 583 31.90 -0.62 -13.42
CA LEU A 583 32.97 -0.06 -14.25
C LEU A 583 32.62 1.31 -14.86
N ALA A 584 31.34 1.59 -15.07
CA ALA A 584 30.83 2.91 -15.46
C ALA A 584 30.85 3.95 -14.30
N GLY A 585 31.37 3.59 -13.13
CA GLY A 585 31.58 4.50 -12.00
C GLY A 585 30.31 4.87 -11.25
N GLY A 586 29.31 3.98 -11.20
CA GLY A 586 28.04 4.25 -10.53
C GLY A 586 27.12 5.22 -11.28
N ALA A 587 27.31 5.37 -12.59
CA ALA A 587 26.36 6.07 -13.45
C ALA A 587 24.98 5.41 -13.40
N ASN A 588 23.91 6.22 -13.42
CA ASN A 588 22.53 5.75 -13.50
C ASN A 588 22.35 4.83 -14.73
N GLU A 589 21.55 3.76 -14.62
CA GLU A 589 21.32 2.78 -15.68
C GLU A 589 20.99 3.42 -17.04
N PHE A 590 20.19 4.49 -17.06
CA PHE A 590 19.84 5.21 -18.30
C PHE A 590 21.04 5.81 -19.03
N ALA A 591 22.04 6.32 -18.30
CA ALA A 591 23.27 6.84 -18.90
C ALA A 591 24.16 5.70 -19.44
N VAL A 592 24.16 4.53 -18.78
CA VAL A 592 24.84 3.33 -19.28
C VAL A 592 24.15 2.81 -20.54
N TRP A 593 22.81 2.79 -20.58
CA TRP A 593 22.04 2.43 -21.78
C TRP A 593 22.27 3.41 -22.95
N GLU A 594 22.33 4.71 -22.69
CA GLU A 594 22.65 5.74 -23.70
C GLU A 594 24.08 5.58 -24.24
N ALA A 595 25.06 5.30 -23.36
CA ALA A 595 26.43 5.02 -23.77
C ALA A 595 26.50 3.76 -24.67
N ILE A 596 25.81 2.68 -24.31
CA ILE A 596 25.68 1.47 -25.14
C ILE A 596 25.01 1.80 -26.48
N ASP A 597 24.06 2.76 -26.52
CA ASP A 597 23.46 3.14 -27.80
C ASP A 597 24.48 3.81 -28.73
N GLY A 598 25.19 4.81 -28.21
CA GLY A 598 26.25 5.53 -28.91
C GLY A 598 27.42 4.65 -29.36
N ASN A 599 27.59 3.46 -28.78
CA ASN A 599 28.45 2.37 -29.26
C ASN A 599 29.90 2.80 -29.59
N SER A 600 30.48 3.68 -28.77
CA SER A 600 31.86 4.15 -28.92
C SER A 600 32.89 3.05 -28.61
N ASP A 601 34.14 3.22 -29.07
CA ASP A 601 35.24 2.31 -28.72
C ASP A 601 35.44 2.17 -27.20
N GLN A 602 35.19 3.24 -26.44
CA GLN A 602 35.31 3.26 -24.99
C GLN A 602 34.27 2.36 -24.31
N ILE A 603 32.97 2.49 -24.66
CA ILE A 603 31.94 1.64 -24.06
C ILE A 603 32.08 0.18 -24.51
N GLN A 604 32.52 -0.07 -25.74
CA GLN A 604 32.82 -1.43 -26.20
C GLN A 604 33.94 -2.08 -25.40
N ALA A 605 35.04 -1.35 -25.14
CA ALA A 605 36.13 -1.85 -24.30
C ALA A 605 35.66 -2.12 -22.86
N LEU A 606 34.86 -1.20 -22.29
CA LEU A 606 34.28 -1.35 -20.95
C LEU A 606 33.33 -2.55 -20.86
N ALA A 607 32.50 -2.76 -21.87
CA ALA A 607 31.56 -3.89 -21.95
C ALA A 607 32.27 -5.25 -22.12
N LEU A 608 33.41 -5.29 -22.81
CA LEU A 608 34.25 -6.49 -22.90
C LEU A 608 35.00 -6.76 -21.59
N GLN A 609 35.50 -5.72 -20.91
CA GLN A 609 36.08 -5.85 -19.57
C GLN A 609 35.04 -6.36 -18.56
N ALA A 610 33.82 -5.83 -18.59
CA ALA A 610 32.71 -6.32 -17.76
C ALA A 610 32.39 -7.80 -18.01
N ALA A 611 32.52 -8.28 -19.26
CA ALA A 611 32.31 -9.70 -19.58
C ALA A 611 33.45 -10.58 -19.05
N ASP A 612 34.68 -10.10 -19.10
CA ASP A 612 35.86 -10.76 -18.53
C ASP A 612 35.78 -10.85 -16.99
N GLU A 613 35.31 -9.79 -16.33
CA GLU A 613 35.00 -9.78 -14.90
C GLU A 613 33.83 -10.72 -14.55
N ALA A 614 32.77 -10.73 -15.36
CA ALA A 614 31.65 -11.64 -15.18
C ALA A 614 32.05 -13.11 -15.29
N ALA A 615 32.91 -13.47 -16.24
CA ALA A 615 33.41 -14.84 -16.39
C ALA A 615 34.22 -15.29 -15.16
N ARG A 616 35.03 -14.41 -14.56
CA ARG A 616 35.73 -14.68 -13.29
C ARG A 616 34.76 -14.87 -12.13
N MET A 617 33.75 -14.00 -12.03
CA MET A 617 32.77 -14.03 -10.95
C MET A 617 31.89 -15.28 -11.01
N MET A 618 31.44 -15.69 -12.20
CA MET A 618 30.72 -16.96 -12.39
C MET A 618 31.55 -18.14 -11.86
N ARG A 619 32.84 -18.18 -12.21
CA ARG A 619 33.77 -19.21 -11.71
C ARG A 619 34.00 -19.14 -10.20
N SER A 620 34.16 -17.97 -9.60
CA SER A 620 34.52 -17.84 -8.18
C SER A 620 33.35 -18.06 -7.23
N GLU A 621 32.13 -17.65 -7.61
CA GLU A 621 30.97 -17.67 -6.72
C GLU A 621 30.09 -18.91 -6.91
N PHE A 622 29.94 -19.39 -8.15
CA PHE A 622 29.07 -20.52 -8.47
C PHE A 622 29.83 -21.81 -8.80
N GLU A 623 31.16 -21.76 -8.82
CA GLU A 623 32.08 -22.82 -9.28
C GLU A 623 31.85 -23.26 -10.75
N THR A 624 30.88 -22.67 -11.45
CA THR A 624 30.44 -22.99 -12.81
C THR A 624 30.09 -21.75 -13.63
N LEU A 625 30.17 -21.86 -14.96
CA LEU A 625 29.82 -20.78 -15.89
C LEU A 625 28.36 -20.83 -16.35
N ASN A 626 27.71 -21.99 -16.22
CA ASN A 626 26.39 -22.26 -16.76
C ASN A 626 25.36 -22.48 -15.63
N LYS A 627 25.34 -21.55 -14.68
CA LYS A 627 24.41 -21.56 -13.53
C LYS A 627 23.01 -21.13 -14.00
N PRO A 628 21.97 -21.98 -13.88
CA PRO A 628 20.59 -21.59 -14.23
C PRO A 628 20.10 -20.45 -13.34
N TRP A 629 19.38 -19.48 -13.92
CA TRP A 629 18.90 -18.29 -13.21
C TRP A 629 18.12 -18.63 -11.94
N GLY A 630 17.22 -19.61 -11.99
CA GLY A 630 16.39 -20.03 -10.87
C GLY A 630 17.13 -20.74 -9.74
N ASP A 631 18.36 -21.22 -9.98
CA ASP A 631 19.24 -21.75 -8.93
C ASP A 631 20.06 -20.64 -8.26
N ALA A 632 20.03 -19.43 -8.81
CA ALA A 632 20.76 -18.26 -8.33
C ALA A 632 19.83 -17.11 -7.90
N HIS A 633 18.58 -17.06 -8.37
CA HIS A 633 17.60 -16.00 -8.12
C HIS A 633 16.30 -16.62 -7.61
N VAL A 634 15.88 -16.25 -6.39
CA VAL A 634 14.87 -17.00 -5.64
C VAL A 634 13.94 -16.13 -4.78
N PHE A 635 12.66 -16.53 -4.71
CA PHE A 635 11.73 -16.08 -3.68
C PHE A 635 11.94 -16.90 -2.40
N LYS A 636 12.03 -16.24 -1.25
CA LYS A 636 12.14 -16.88 0.07
C LYS A 636 11.00 -16.40 1.00
N ARG A 637 10.25 -17.33 1.59
CA ARG A 637 9.13 -17.08 2.52
C ARG A 637 9.11 -18.18 3.58
N GLY A 638 9.45 -17.83 4.82
CA GLY A 638 9.79 -18.82 5.84
C GLY A 638 10.90 -19.77 5.36
N GLU A 639 10.73 -21.08 5.58
CA GLU A 639 11.63 -22.12 5.09
C GLU A 639 11.49 -22.42 3.58
N ARG A 640 10.46 -21.88 2.92
CA ARG A 640 10.19 -22.17 1.50
C ARG A 640 11.00 -21.26 0.58
N THR A 641 11.72 -21.90 -0.35
CA THR A 641 12.46 -21.25 -1.42
C THR A 641 11.88 -21.68 -2.77
N LEU A 642 11.58 -20.74 -3.67
CA LEU A 642 11.14 -21.03 -5.04
C LEU A 642 12.04 -20.31 -6.08
N PRO A 643 12.42 -20.97 -7.18
CA PRO A 643 13.09 -20.34 -8.32
C PRO A 643 12.32 -19.13 -8.87
N ALA A 644 12.99 -17.99 -9.05
CA ALA A 644 12.35 -16.74 -9.45
C ALA A 644 12.53 -16.42 -10.95
N PRO A 645 11.47 -16.42 -11.76
CA PRO A 645 11.49 -15.82 -13.09
C PRO A 645 11.62 -14.29 -13.03
N GLY A 646 11.98 -13.68 -14.17
CA GLY A 646 12.12 -12.22 -14.30
C GLY A 646 13.37 -11.66 -13.62
N SER A 647 13.46 -10.33 -13.61
CA SER A 647 14.60 -9.55 -13.10
C SER A 647 14.24 -8.06 -13.02
N VAL A 648 15.11 -7.23 -12.45
CA VAL A 648 15.17 -5.79 -12.76
C VAL A 648 16.19 -5.55 -13.87
N SER A 649 17.31 -6.30 -13.87
CA SER A 649 18.34 -6.23 -14.92
C SER A 649 17.75 -6.41 -16.31
N GLY A 650 17.96 -5.41 -17.18
CA GLY A 650 17.42 -5.38 -18.54
C GLY A 650 15.91 -5.15 -18.66
N GLN A 651 15.21 -4.93 -17.54
CA GLN A 651 13.82 -4.47 -17.41
C GLN A 651 12.77 -5.28 -18.20
N PRO A 652 12.61 -6.60 -17.91
CA PRO A 652 11.45 -7.38 -18.35
C PRO A 652 10.15 -6.85 -17.73
N LEU A 653 9.01 -7.39 -18.15
CA LEU A 653 7.70 -6.97 -17.67
C LEU A 653 7.39 -7.53 -16.27
N PHE A 654 7.70 -8.80 -16.06
CA PHE A 654 7.68 -9.46 -14.77
C PHE A 654 8.90 -9.04 -13.94
N VAL A 655 8.73 -8.00 -13.11
CA VAL A 655 9.81 -7.45 -12.28
C VAL A 655 9.96 -8.26 -11.00
N ALA A 656 11.18 -8.75 -10.79
CA ALA A 656 11.64 -9.37 -9.55
C ALA A 656 13.06 -8.86 -9.25
N SER A 657 13.26 -8.32 -8.05
CA SER A 657 14.51 -7.68 -7.65
C SER A 657 15.69 -8.65 -7.55
N ASP A 658 16.80 -8.27 -8.16
CA ASP A 658 18.02 -9.06 -8.28
C ASP A 658 19.23 -8.37 -7.60
N ALA A 659 18.98 -7.58 -6.55
CA ALA A 659 20.02 -6.76 -5.88
C ALA A 659 20.62 -7.38 -4.60
N LEU A 660 19.84 -8.12 -3.80
CA LEU A 660 20.30 -8.67 -2.51
C LEU A 660 20.95 -10.04 -2.71
N PHE A 661 22.27 -10.10 -2.84
CA PHE A 661 23.02 -11.36 -2.95
C PHE A 661 23.46 -11.90 -1.57
N GLU A 662 22.85 -12.99 -1.12
CA GLU A 662 23.14 -13.65 0.15
C GLU A 662 23.16 -15.18 -0.02
N ASP A 663 24.11 -15.84 0.66
CA ASP A 663 24.29 -17.30 0.66
C ASP A 663 24.30 -17.95 -0.75
N GLY A 664 24.95 -17.27 -1.70
CA GLY A 664 25.08 -17.74 -3.09
C GLY A 664 23.83 -17.52 -3.95
N THR A 665 22.86 -16.71 -3.48
CA THR A 665 21.60 -16.44 -4.18
C THR A 665 21.20 -14.95 -4.12
N TRP A 666 20.71 -14.41 -5.22
CA TRP A 666 19.93 -13.18 -5.28
C TRP A 666 18.52 -13.45 -4.71
N ASN A 667 18.23 -12.86 -3.56
CA ASN A 667 16.94 -12.94 -2.90
C ASN A 667 16.00 -11.87 -3.45
N VAL A 668 14.80 -12.26 -3.89
CA VAL A 668 13.79 -11.28 -4.30
C VAL A 668 13.22 -10.57 -3.06
N THR A 669 13.59 -9.30 -2.89
CA THR A 669 13.11 -8.40 -1.83
C THR A 669 11.97 -7.50 -2.30
N TYR A 670 11.85 -7.22 -3.60
CA TYR A 670 10.74 -6.48 -4.19
C TYR A 670 10.36 -6.98 -5.58
N GLY A 671 9.16 -6.64 -6.02
CA GLY A 671 8.67 -7.00 -7.34
C GLY A 671 7.19 -6.66 -7.45
N TYR A 672 6.45 -7.39 -8.28
CA TYR A 672 4.99 -7.34 -8.30
C TYR A 672 4.42 -7.54 -6.89
N GLY A 673 3.68 -6.54 -6.40
CA GLY A 673 2.87 -6.67 -5.20
C GLY A 673 1.56 -7.35 -5.56
N PHE A 674 0.45 -6.68 -5.25
CA PHE A 674 -0.83 -7.04 -5.86
C PHE A 674 -0.74 -7.00 -7.40
N ALA A 675 -1.30 -8.01 -8.06
CA ALA A 675 -1.57 -8.00 -9.49
C ALA A 675 -3.06 -8.27 -9.72
N MET A 676 -3.65 -7.61 -10.71
CA MET A 676 -5.05 -7.76 -11.10
C MET A 676 -5.21 -7.56 -12.61
N ALA A 677 -6.03 -8.39 -13.24
CA ALA A 677 -6.62 -8.09 -14.54
C ALA A 677 -8.14 -8.13 -14.40
N VAL A 678 -8.84 -7.09 -14.86
CA VAL A 678 -10.31 -7.00 -14.88
C VAL A 678 -10.82 -6.71 -16.29
N SER A 679 -11.90 -7.38 -16.68
CA SER A 679 -12.65 -7.19 -17.92
C SER A 679 -14.05 -6.69 -17.61
N PHE A 680 -14.41 -5.52 -18.12
CA PHE A 680 -15.72 -4.88 -17.95
C PHE A 680 -16.64 -5.25 -19.12
N GLY A 681 -17.13 -6.50 -19.12
CA GLY A 681 -18.10 -7.00 -20.08
C GLY A 681 -19.55 -6.92 -19.55
N ALA A 682 -20.43 -7.75 -20.11
CA ALA A 682 -21.82 -7.88 -19.63
C ALA A 682 -21.93 -8.38 -18.17
N ARG A 683 -20.89 -9.06 -17.69
CA ARG A 683 -20.53 -9.21 -16.28
C ARG A 683 -19.06 -8.84 -16.14
N THR A 684 -18.69 -8.25 -15.02
CA THR A 684 -17.29 -7.91 -14.75
C THR A 684 -16.55 -9.15 -14.24
N GLU A 685 -15.52 -9.56 -14.96
CA GLU A 685 -14.66 -10.69 -14.60
C GLU A 685 -13.30 -10.15 -14.13
N ALA A 686 -12.83 -10.56 -12.96
CA ALA A 686 -11.52 -10.19 -12.45
C ALA A 686 -10.73 -11.40 -11.94
N ALA A 687 -9.41 -11.26 -11.98
CA ALA A 687 -8.47 -12.25 -11.51
C ALA A 687 -7.24 -11.55 -10.93
N THR A 688 -6.71 -12.09 -9.84
CA THR A 688 -5.70 -11.44 -9.00
C THR A 688 -4.57 -12.38 -8.58
N MET A 689 -3.52 -11.82 -7.97
CA MET A 689 -2.49 -12.56 -7.23
C MET A 689 -1.85 -11.63 -6.20
N VAL A 690 -1.61 -12.14 -4.99
CA VAL A 690 -0.72 -11.54 -3.98
C VAL A 690 0.42 -12.54 -3.75
N PRO A 691 1.72 -12.17 -3.83
CA PRO A 691 2.82 -13.12 -4.04
C PRO A 691 2.92 -14.25 -3.01
N PHE A 692 2.53 -13.99 -1.77
CA PHE A 692 2.60 -14.94 -0.66
C PHE A 692 1.24 -15.42 -0.16
N GLY A 693 0.13 -14.77 -0.51
CA GLY A 693 -1.20 -15.09 0.03
C GLY A 693 -1.77 -13.98 0.90
N ALA A 694 -2.86 -14.28 1.59
CA ALA A 694 -3.66 -13.31 2.35
C ALA A 694 -3.21 -13.08 3.81
N SER A 695 -2.22 -13.84 4.33
CA SER A 695 -1.81 -13.78 5.74
C SER A 695 -0.29 -13.69 5.93
N GLU A 696 0.13 -13.07 7.04
CA GLU A 696 1.54 -13.07 7.47
C GLU A 696 1.84 -14.03 8.63
N ASP A 697 0.84 -14.66 9.24
CA ASP A 697 1.04 -15.69 10.26
C ASP A 697 1.62 -16.97 9.62
N PRO A 698 2.83 -17.44 10.00
CA PRO A 698 3.41 -18.67 9.49
C PRO A 698 2.61 -19.96 9.76
N VAL A 699 1.61 -19.95 10.65
CA VAL A 699 0.70 -21.10 10.82
C VAL A 699 -0.60 -20.99 10.01
N SER A 700 -0.85 -19.85 9.35
CA SER A 700 -2.01 -19.68 8.47
C SER A 700 -1.86 -20.51 7.19
N PRO A 701 -2.93 -21.18 6.70
CA PRO A 701 -2.91 -21.83 5.39
C PRO A 701 -2.71 -20.83 4.23
N HIS A 702 -2.88 -19.52 4.48
CA HIS A 702 -2.76 -18.44 3.49
C HIS A 702 -1.45 -17.66 3.61
N TYR A 703 -0.40 -18.28 4.19
CA TYR A 703 0.92 -17.69 4.39
C TYR A 703 1.85 -17.74 3.15
N ASP A 704 1.69 -18.80 2.34
CA ASP A 704 2.50 -19.09 1.14
C ASP A 704 1.74 -19.80 0.01
N ASP A 705 0.40 -19.87 0.09
CA ASP A 705 -0.46 -20.64 -0.83
C ASP A 705 -0.42 -20.10 -2.28
N GLN A 706 -0.47 -18.78 -2.42
CA GLN A 706 -0.39 -18.10 -3.71
C GLN A 706 1.02 -18.12 -4.33
N MET A 707 2.08 -18.49 -3.60
CA MET A 707 3.43 -18.59 -4.19
C MET A 707 3.49 -19.57 -5.36
N LYS A 708 2.59 -20.57 -5.40
CA LYS A 708 2.50 -21.51 -6.52
C LYS A 708 1.92 -20.87 -7.79
N LEU A 709 1.06 -19.86 -7.67
CA LEU A 709 0.46 -19.15 -8.80
C LEU A 709 1.51 -18.45 -9.69
N ILE A 710 2.64 -18.04 -9.08
CA ILE A 710 3.83 -17.54 -9.77
C ILE A 710 4.41 -18.59 -10.71
N GLN A 711 4.59 -19.83 -10.23
CA GLN A 711 5.14 -20.94 -11.02
C GLN A 711 4.16 -21.42 -12.09
N ASP A 712 2.87 -21.48 -11.75
CA ASP A 712 1.77 -21.83 -12.66
C ASP A 712 1.46 -20.73 -13.70
N ARG A 713 2.03 -19.51 -13.55
CA ARG A 713 1.79 -18.29 -14.36
C ARG A 713 0.31 -17.95 -14.54
N ARG A 714 -0.42 -17.91 -13.43
CA ARG A 714 -1.88 -17.78 -13.45
C ARG A 714 -2.37 -16.93 -12.29
N LEU A 715 -3.20 -15.93 -12.61
CA LEU A 715 -4.00 -15.20 -11.62
C LEU A 715 -5.18 -16.07 -11.15
N LYS A 716 -5.54 -16.00 -9.87
CA LYS A 716 -6.75 -16.64 -9.31
C LYS A 716 -7.99 -15.81 -9.68
N PRO A 717 -9.14 -16.40 -10.02
CA PRO A 717 -10.38 -15.64 -10.21
C PRO A 717 -10.85 -15.02 -8.90
N THR A 718 -11.46 -13.84 -8.94
CA THR A 718 -12.04 -13.16 -7.76
C THR A 718 -13.52 -13.52 -7.59
N ARG A 719 -14.05 -13.38 -6.37
CA ARG A 719 -15.51 -13.31 -6.11
C ARG A 719 -15.93 -11.85 -6.00
N PHE A 720 -17.00 -11.43 -6.67
CA PHE A 720 -17.44 -10.03 -6.64
C PHE A 720 -18.91 -9.83 -6.32
N GLU A 721 -19.81 -10.64 -6.88
CA GLU A 721 -21.24 -10.48 -6.62
C GLU A 721 -21.59 -10.96 -5.20
N PRO A 722 -22.41 -10.22 -4.42
CA PRO A 722 -22.74 -10.61 -3.04
C PRO A 722 -23.34 -12.02 -2.90
N GLU A 723 -24.08 -12.49 -3.90
CA GLU A 723 -24.60 -13.87 -3.96
C GLU A 723 -23.52 -14.92 -4.25
N GLU A 724 -22.51 -14.57 -5.05
CA GLU A 724 -21.37 -15.46 -5.32
C GLU A 724 -20.51 -15.59 -4.06
N VAL A 725 -20.20 -14.48 -3.40
CA VAL A 725 -19.46 -14.44 -2.14
C VAL A 725 -20.14 -15.33 -1.09
N ARG A 726 -21.43 -15.15 -0.82
CA ARG A 726 -22.17 -15.98 0.16
C ARG A 726 -22.31 -17.46 -0.21
N ARG A 727 -22.10 -17.81 -1.48
CA ARG A 727 -22.20 -19.17 -2.01
C ARG A 727 -20.86 -19.92 -2.03
N LEU A 728 -19.76 -19.19 -2.22
CA LEU A 728 -18.42 -19.76 -2.38
C LEU A 728 -17.47 -19.46 -1.22
N ALA A 729 -17.91 -18.67 -0.22
CA ALA A 729 -17.17 -18.46 1.01
C ALA A 729 -16.81 -19.78 1.70
N SER A 730 -15.52 -19.94 2.05
CA SER A 730 -15.01 -21.05 2.83
C SER A 730 -15.46 -20.94 4.30
N SER A 731 -15.56 -19.70 4.80
CA SER A 731 -16.07 -19.35 6.13
C SER A 731 -16.71 -17.97 6.14
N ALA A 732 -17.52 -17.70 7.16
CA ALA A 732 -18.10 -16.38 7.41
C ALA A 732 -18.17 -16.08 8.92
N TYR A 733 -17.86 -14.85 9.33
CA TYR A 733 -17.76 -14.42 10.72
C TYR A 733 -18.61 -13.18 11.02
N GLY A 734 -19.40 -13.23 12.09
CA GLY A 734 -20.24 -12.13 12.59
C GLY A 734 -21.40 -12.62 13.48
N SER A 735 -22.22 -11.70 14.01
CA SER A 735 -23.40 -12.07 14.82
C SER A 735 -24.63 -12.38 13.96
N VAL A 736 -24.68 -11.83 12.75
CA VAL A 736 -25.70 -12.13 11.73
C VAL A 736 -24.99 -12.58 10.45
N VAL A 737 -25.01 -13.89 10.19
CA VAL A 737 -24.28 -14.50 9.05
C VAL A 737 -25.28 -15.05 8.04
N ARG A 738 -25.04 -14.81 6.74
CA ARG A 738 -25.89 -15.34 5.65
C ARG A 738 -25.10 -16.17 4.67
N VAL A 739 -25.41 -17.46 4.54
CA VAL A 739 -24.75 -18.36 3.59
C VAL A 739 -25.76 -18.96 2.61
N SER A 740 -25.31 -19.27 1.40
CA SER A 740 -26.14 -19.84 0.32
C SER A 740 -25.50 -21.13 -0.21
N PRO A 741 -25.70 -22.27 0.48
CA PRO A 741 -24.96 -23.50 0.23
C PRO A 741 -24.92 -23.93 -1.26
N PRO A 742 -23.73 -24.19 -1.84
CA PRO A 742 -23.61 -24.43 -3.27
C PRO A 742 -24.34 -25.71 -3.70
N GLY A 743 -25.09 -25.63 -4.80
CA GLY A 743 -25.97 -26.71 -5.26
C GLY A 743 -27.39 -26.69 -4.66
N MET A 744 -27.72 -25.73 -3.78
CA MET A 744 -29.06 -25.50 -3.27
C MET A 744 -29.46 -24.02 -3.46
N GLU A 745 -30.56 -23.74 -4.16
CA GLU A 745 -31.10 -22.37 -4.26
C GLU A 745 -31.74 -22.00 -2.91
N SER A 746 -30.95 -21.34 -2.06
CA SER A 746 -31.27 -21.15 -0.65
C SER A 746 -30.55 -19.96 0.00
N GLU A 747 -31.14 -19.46 1.08
CA GLU A 747 -30.53 -18.52 2.03
C GLU A 747 -30.68 -19.12 3.44
N PHE A 748 -29.54 -19.32 4.12
CA PHE A 748 -29.46 -19.67 5.53
C PHE A 748 -28.97 -18.43 6.29
N THR A 749 -29.77 -17.91 7.21
CA THR A 749 -29.42 -16.78 8.09
C THR A 749 -29.26 -17.28 9.51
N ILE A 750 -28.03 -17.19 10.03
CA ILE A 750 -27.68 -17.51 11.41
C ILE A 750 -27.70 -16.20 12.20
N ARG A 751 -28.41 -16.17 13.33
CA ARG A 751 -28.46 -15.04 14.27
C ARG A 751 -28.01 -15.52 15.65
N ALA A 752 -26.82 -15.12 16.05
CA ALA A 752 -26.17 -15.53 17.29
C ALA A 752 -26.16 -14.38 18.32
N GLN A 753 -26.09 -14.70 19.61
CA GLN A 753 -25.97 -13.69 20.69
C GLN A 753 -24.57 -13.04 20.78
N GLY A 754 -23.62 -13.49 19.96
CA GLY A 754 -22.27 -12.94 19.80
C GLY A 754 -21.71 -13.38 18.44
N PRO A 755 -20.52 -12.89 18.04
CA PRO A 755 -19.94 -13.24 16.75
C PRO A 755 -19.53 -14.71 16.69
N VAL A 756 -19.85 -15.37 15.58
CA VAL A 756 -19.58 -16.80 15.37
C VAL A 756 -19.00 -17.03 13.97
N THR A 757 -18.12 -18.02 13.86
CA THR A 757 -17.61 -18.51 12.56
C THR A 757 -18.52 -19.61 12.04
N VAL A 758 -19.14 -19.39 10.89
CA VAL A 758 -19.97 -20.36 10.17
C VAL A 758 -19.18 -20.94 8.99
N THR A 759 -19.25 -22.25 8.80
CA THR A 759 -18.72 -22.93 7.60
C THR A 759 -19.80 -23.82 7.00
N THR A 760 -19.78 -23.99 5.67
CA THR A 760 -20.77 -24.78 4.94
C THR A 760 -20.09 -25.98 4.28
N LYS A 761 -20.62 -27.18 4.52
CA LYS A 761 -20.20 -28.42 3.84
C LYS A 761 -21.37 -28.97 3.04
N ILE A 762 -21.09 -29.47 1.84
CA ILE A 762 -22.08 -30.01 0.92
C ILE A 762 -21.75 -31.45 0.57
N ASP A 763 -22.73 -32.34 0.68
CA ASP A 763 -22.67 -33.70 0.13
C ASP A 763 -23.85 -33.96 -0.83
N THR A 764 -23.63 -34.84 -1.80
CA THR A 764 -24.64 -35.38 -2.72
C THR A 764 -25.24 -36.70 -2.22
N ARG A 765 -24.62 -37.32 -1.20
CA ARG A 765 -25.07 -38.55 -0.53
C ARG A 765 -25.50 -38.22 0.90
N PRO A 766 -26.49 -38.93 1.44
CA PRO A 766 -26.87 -38.74 2.82
C PRO A 766 -25.77 -39.28 3.74
N ILE A 767 -25.53 -38.58 4.86
CA ILE A 767 -24.56 -38.98 5.88
C ILE A 767 -24.92 -40.32 6.57
N THR A 768 -26.21 -40.66 6.59
CA THR A 768 -26.81 -41.91 7.10
C THR A 768 -28.07 -42.24 6.31
N GLU A 769 -28.52 -43.50 6.33
CA GLU A 769 -29.70 -43.95 5.57
C GLU A 769 -30.95 -43.10 5.87
N ILE A 770 -31.63 -42.63 4.81
CA ILE A 770 -32.84 -41.80 4.93
C ILE A 770 -34.06 -42.67 5.32
N PRO A 771 -35.07 -42.12 6.01
CA PRO A 771 -36.24 -42.89 6.43
C PRO A 771 -37.00 -43.52 5.25
N GLU A 772 -37.51 -44.74 5.45
CA GLU A 772 -38.21 -45.51 4.42
C GLU A 772 -39.38 -44.73 3.81
N GLY A 773 -39.46 -44.73 2.47
CA GLY A 773 -40.51 -44.04 1.71
C GLY A 773 -40.21 -42.57 1.36
N LEU A 774 -39.09 -42.00 1.84
CA LEU A 774 -38.65 -40.65 1.47
C LEU A 774 -37.57 -40.65 0.37
N ALA A 775 -37.43 -39.51 -0.29
CA ALA A 775 -36.38 -39.18 -1.23
C ALA A 775 -35.95 -37.72 -1.07
N THR A 776 -34.70 -37.45 -1.45
CA THR A 776 -34.05 -36.14 -1.36
C THR A 776 -34.24 -35.33 -2.64
N PHE A 777 -34.58 -34.05 -2.49
CA PHE A 777 -34.83 -33.11 -3.59
C PHE A 777 -33.76 -31.99 -3.71
N THR A 778 -32.84 -31.88 -2.74
CA THR A 778 -31.73 -30.92 -2.71
C THR A 778 -30.39 -31.63 -2.49
N VAL A 779 -29.26 -30.92 -2.47
CA VAL A 779 -28.05 -31.44 -1.81
C VAL A 779 -28.24 -31.48 -0.28
N TYR A 780 -27.34 -32.17 0.43
CA TYR A 780 -27.27 -32.15 1.89
C TYR A 780 -26.31 -31.03 2.31
N ALA A 781 -26.83 -30.02 3.02
CA ALA A 781 -26.05 -28.87 3.48
C ALA A 781 -25.83 -28.95 5.00
N GLN A 782 -24.60 -29.18 5.42
CA GLN A 782 -24.19 -29.07 6.82
C GLN A 782 -23.71 -27.65 7.09
N ILE A 783 -24.38 -27.00 8.04
CA ILE A 783 -24.03 -25.66 8.53
C ILE A 783 -23.36 -25.85 9.89
N ASP A 784 -22.04 -25.73 9.94
CA ASP A 784 -21.25 -25.82 11.16
C ASP A 784 -21.00 -24.41 11.71
N GLN A 785 -21.02 -24.27 13.03
CA GLN A 785 -20.80 -23.01 13.74
C GLN A 785 -19.77 -23.20 14.84
N GLN A 786 -18.88 -22.22 15.05
CA GLN A 786 -17.97 -22.16 16.18
C GLN A 786 -17.99 -20.75 16.83
N PRO A 787 -18.04 -20.63 18.17
CA PRO A 787 -18.23 -21.71 19.13
C PRO A 787 -19.64 -22.35 19.06
N GLU A 788 -19.72 -23.66 19.34
CA GLU A 788 -20.98 -24.44 19.28
C GLU A 788 -21.98 -24.10 20.40
N ASP A 789 -21.51 -23.52 21.51
CA ASP A 789 -22.30 -23.22 22.70
C ASP A 789 -22.99 -21.84 22.68
N VAL A 790 -22.72 -21.01 21.65
CA VAL A 790 -23.40 -19.72 21.45
C VAL A 790 -24.84 -19.93 20.95
N ASP A 791 -25.84 -19.59 21.76
CA ASP A 791 -27.26 -19.68 21.38
C ASP A 791 -27.54 -18.88 20.11
N SER A 792 -28.12 -19.57 19.13
CA SER A 792 -28.26 -19.09 17.75
C SER A 792 -29.56 -19.57 17.12
N GLU A 793 -30.28 -18.68 16.44
CA GLU A 793 -31.43 -19.03 15.59
C GLU A 793 -30.97 -19.17 14.13
N ILE A 794 -31.31 -20.29 13.49
CA ILE A 794 -31.03 -20.54 12.07
C ILE A 794 -32.35 -20.44 11.31
N GLU A 795 -32.52 -19.36 10.54
CA GLU A 795 -33.62 -19.17 9.59
C GLU A 795 -33.19 -19.70 8.21
N MET A 796 -34.02 -20.55 7.60
CA MET A 796 -33.71 -21.21 6.33
C MET A 796 -34.81 -20.88 5.33
N LYS A 797 -34.44 -20.52 4.10
CA LYS A 797 -35.35 -20.37 2.96
C LYS A 797 -34.78 -21.16 1.80
N ILE A 798 -35.48 -22.21 1.38
CA ILE A 798 -35.06 -23.09 0.28
C ILE A 798 -36.09 -23.00 -0.83
N TYR A 799 -35.68 -22.51 -1.99
CA TYR A 799 -36.49 -22.52 -3.21
C TYR A 799 -36.45 -23.90 -3.85
N VAL A 800 -37.60 -24.39 -4.30
CA VAL A 800 -37.72 -25.66 -5.01
C VAL A 800 -38.12 -25.37 -6.46
N PRO A 801 -37.22 -25.59 -7.46
CA PRO A 801 -37.56 -25.39 -8.87
C PRO A 801 -38.71 -26.28 -9.36
N GLU A 802 -39.46 -25.84 -10.36
CA GLU A 802 -40.61 -26.60 -10.90
C GLU A 802 -40.17 -27.90 -11.58
N GLU A 803 -38.96 -27.90 -12.14
CA GLU A 803 -38.26 -29.06 -12.71
C GLU A 803 -37.87 -30.10 -11.66
N VAL A 804 -37.85 -29.73 -10.38
CA VAL A 804 -37.52 -30.62 -9.25
C VAL A 804 -38.79 -31.19 -8.62
N CYS A 805 -39.83 -30.37 -8.43
CA CYS A 805 -41.12 -30.81 -7.88
C CYS A 805 -42.29 -29.97 -8.42
N ALA A 806 -43.34 -30.61 -8.92
CA ALA A 806 -44.52 -29.91 -9.46
C ALA A 806 -45.25 -29.11 -8.37
N GLN A 807 -45.87 -27.98 -8.72
CA GLN A 807 -46.58 -27.10 -7.79
C GLN A 807 -47.58 -27.85 -6.88
N SER A 808 -48.31 -28.84 -7.43
CA SER A 808 -49.29 -29.66 -6.70
C SER A 808 -48.68 -30.52 -5.58
N ASN A 809 -47.37 -30.75 -5.63
CA ASN A 809 -46.66 -31.69 -4.76
C ASN A 809 -45.76 -30.98 -3.74
N LEU A 810 -45.62 -29.65 -3.80
CA LEU A 810 -44.82 -28.88 -2.83
C LEU A 810 -45.25 -29.10 -1.39
N GLY A 811 -46.56 -29.23 -1.12
CA GLY A 811 -47.10 -29.53 0.21
C GLY A 811 -46.79 -30.94 0.74
N GLN A 812 -46.06 -31.76 -0.02
CA GLN A 812 -45.54 -33.06 0.40
C GLN A 812 -44.04 -33.02 0.76
N LEU A 813 -43.38 -31.87 0.53
CA LEU A 813 -41.98 -31.66 0.87
C LEU A 813 -41.87 -31.03 2.25
N ALA A 814 -40.80 -31.34 2.96
CA ALA A 814 -40.44 -30.71 4.22
C ALA A 814 -38.91 -30.56 4.33
N ILE A 815 -38.47 -29.57 5.11
CA ILE A 815 -37.06 -29.47 5.50
C ILE A 815 -36.82 -30.43 6.66
N TYR A 816 -35.82 -31.30 6.51
CA TYR A 816 -35.34 -32.22 7.54
C TYR A 816 -33.96 -31.78 8.02
N GLY A 817 -33.75 -31.90 9.33
CA GLY A 817 -32.43 -31.83 9.96
C GLY A 817 -31.98 -33.22 10.40
N TYR A 818 -30.70 -33.50 10.26
CA TYR A 818 -30.03 -34.67 10.84
C TYR A 818 -29.18 -34.24 12.05
N ASP A 819 -29.35 -34.94 13.17
CA ASP A 819 -28.37 -34.97 14.26
C ASP A 819 -28.13 -36.40 14.78
N ASN A 820 -27.00 -36.62 15.44
CA ASN A 820 -26.58 -37.95 15.90
C ASN A 820 -27.44 -38.57 17.03
N ALA A 821 -28.32 -37.80 17.66
CA ALA A 821 -29.22 -38.27 18.73
C ALA A 821 -30.64 -38.55 18.22
N GLN A 822 -31.10 -37.85 17.18
CA GLN A 822 -32.47 -37.96 16.62
C GLN A 822 -32.53 -38.61 15.24
N GLY A 823 -31.42 -38.70 14.51
CA GLY A 823 -31.40 -39.10 13.11
C GLY A 823 -32.05 -38.03 12.21
N TRP A 824 -32.57 -38.44 11.05
CA TRP A 824 -33.31 -37.58 10.13
C TRP A 824 -34.73 -37.29 10.67
N ALA A 825 -35.01 -36.04 11.01
CA ALA A 825 -36.33 -35.60 11.45
C ALA A 825 -36.78 -34.30 10.75
N PRO A 826 -38.08 -34.13 10.44
CA PRO A 826 -38.59 -32.88 9.87
C PRO A 826 -38.53 -31.75 10.92
N LEU A 827 -38.16 -30.54 10.50
CA LEU A 827 -38.12 -29.38 11.39
C LEU A 827 -39.53 -29.00 11.86
N GLN A 828 -39.70 -28.74 13.16
CA GLN A 828 -41.04 -28.51 13.73
C GLN A 828 -41.65 -27.15 13.34
N ALA A 829 -40.81 -26.14 13.10
CA ALA A 829 -41.23 -24.81 12.68
C ALA A 829 -40.88 -24.60 11.20
N GLN A 830 -41.80 -24.96 10.30
CA GLN A 830 -41.66 -24.75 8.86
C GLN A 830 -42.96 -24.32 8.19
N GLU A 831 -42.85 -23.55 7.11
CA GLU A 831 -43.94 -22.94 6.35
C GLU A 831 -43.67 -23.06 4.84
N LEU A 832 -44.69 -23.43 4.06
CA LEU A 832 -44.63 -23.45 2.60
C LEU A 832 -45.22 -22.15 2.03
N ILE A 833 -44.36 -21.33 1.43
CA ILE A 833 -44.76 -20.13 0.67
C ILE A 833 -44.99 -20.57 -0.77
N ALA A 834 -46.19 -21.12 -1.04
CA ALA A 834 -46.49 -21.81 -2.29
C ALA A 834 -46.27 -20.96 -3.55
N ASP A 835 -46.68 -19.69 -3.56
CA ASP A 835 -46.56 -18.80 -4.72
C ASP A 835 -45.10 -18.44 -5.05
N ALA A 836 -44.23 -18.40 -4.04
CA ALA A 836 -42.78 -18.21 -4.21
C ALA A 836 -42.03 -19.54 -4.39
N ARG A 837 -42.71 -20.68 -4.21
CA ARG A 837 -42.12 -22.04 -4.18
C ARG A 837 -40.98 -22.21 -3.17
N VAL A 838 -41.04 -21.46 -2.07
CA VAL A 838 -40.06 -21.50 -0.98
C VAL A 838 -40.62 -22.29 0.19
N ILE A 839 -39.82 -23.20 0.74
CA ILE A 839 -40.04 -23.77 2.06
C ILE A 839 -39.15 -22.98 3.03
N ALA A 840 -39.76 -22.35 4.02
CA ALA A 840 -39.09 -21.63 5.08
C ALA A 840 -39.09 -22.47 6.36
N ALA A 841 -38.01 -22.45 7.14
CA ALA A 841 -37.94 -23.13 8.43
C ALA A 841 -37.05 -22.41 9.45
N ARG A 842 -37.17 -22.81 10.71
CA ARG A 842 -36.29 -22.37 11.80
C ARG A 842 -35.78 -23.55 12.64
N ASP A 843 -34.52 -23.47 13.05
CA ASP A 843 -33.89 -24.38 14.03
C ASP A 843 -32.96 -23.59 14.99
N ARG A 844 -32.41 -24.26 15.99
CA ARG A 844 -31.53 -23.69 17.04
C ARG A 844 -30.22 -24.47 17.24
N ARG A 845 -29.81 -25.31 16.29
CA ARG A 845 -28.56 -26.09 16.37
C ARG A 845 -27.91 -26.30 14.99
N PRO A 846 -26.57 -26.29 14.89
CA PRO A 846 -25.84 -26.84 13.75
C PRO A 846 -26.27 -28.29 13.45
N ARG A 847 -26.65 -28.56 12.20
CA ARG A 847 -27.15 -29.85 11.69
C ARG A 847 -26.85 -29.99 10.19
N THR A 848 -27.05 -31.19 9.65
CA THR A 848 -27.14 -31.39 8.19
C THR A 848 -28.60 -31.26 7.74
N TYR A 849 -28.85 -30.42 6.74
CA TYR A 849 -30.19 -30.09 6.25
C TYR A 849 -30.42 -30.59 4.82
N ALA A 850 -31.63 -31.04 4.52
CA ALA A 850 -32.09 -31.34 3.17
C ALA A 850 -33.62 -31.21 3.05
N VAL A 851 -34.13 -30.95 1.84
CA VAL A 851 -35.55 -31.07 1.54
C VAL A 851 -35.86 -32.52 1.15
N LEU A 852 -36.67 -33.20 1.97
CA LEU A 852 -37.13 -34.56 1.71
C LEU A 852 -38.65 -34.57 1.44
N GLY A 853 -39.09 -35.55 0.66
CA GLY A 853 -40.50 -35.82 0.37
C GLY A 853 -40.73 -37.25 -0.12
N PRO A 854 -41.96 -37.65 -0.45
CA PRO A 854 -42.27 -39.02 -0.84
C PRO A 854 -41.48 -39.51 -2.07
N ALA A 855 -40.93 -40.72 -1.99
CA ALA A 855 -40.14 -41.33 -3.07
C ALA A 855 -40.90 -41.53 -4.40
N VAL A 856 -42.24 -41.50 -4.36
CA VAL A 856 -43.11 -41.61 -5.53
C VAL A 856 -43.33 -40.27 -6.26
N SER A 857 -42.95 -39.14 -5.66
CA SER A 857 -43.14 -37.79 -6.22
C SER A 857 -42.05 -37.44 -7.24
N ARG A 858 -41.97 -38.27 -8.29
CA ARG A 858 -40.92 -38.27 -9.32
C ARG A 858 -41.03 -37.05 -10.23
N ILE A 859 -39.92 -36.32 -10.41
CA ILE A 859 -39.60 -35.66 -11.68
C ILE A 859 -38.21 -36.13 -12.15
N LYS A 860 -37.93 -36.04 -13.46
CA LYS A 860 -36.62 -36.34 -14.04
C LYS A 860 -35.55 -35.45 -13.39
N VAL A 861 -34.45 -36.05 -12.96
CA VAL A 861 -33.27 -35.35 -12.43
C VAL A 861 -32.81 -34.28 -13.43
N ASN A 862 -32.72 -33.03 -12.97
CA ASN A 862 -32.21 -31.91 -13.76
C ASN A 862 -30.69 -32.08 -14.03
N PRO A 863 -30.23 -32.14 -15.30
CA PRO A 863 -28.80 -32.20 -15.62
C PRO A 863 -27.99 -31.00 -15.09
N PHE A 864 -28.59 -29.81 -14.98
CA PHE A 864 -27.90 -28.60 -14.49
C PHE A 864 -27.45 -28.74 -13.04
N ALA A 865 -28.24 -29.38 -12.17
CA ALA A 865 -27.85 -29.60 -10.78
C ALA A 865 -26.57 -30.44 -10.67
N ARG A 866 -26.39 -31.43 -11.56
CA ARG A 866 -25.15 -32.22 -11.64
C ARG A 866 -23.98 -31.42 -12.23
N GLN A 867 -24.21 -30.57 -13.22
CA GLN A 867 -23.16 -29.73 -13.81
C GLN A 867 -22.67 -28.63 -12.87
N LEU A 868 -23.56 -27.97 -12.12
CA LEU A 868 -23.20 -26.94 -11.14
C LEU A 868 -22.39 -27.54 -9.98
N VAL A 869 -22.76 -28.73 -9.48
CA VAL A 869 -21.98 -29.44 -8.46
C VAL A 869 -20.62 -29.91 -9.02
N ALA A 870 -20.55 -30.37 -10.28
CA ALA A 870 -19.30 -30.75 -10.94
C ALA A 870 -18.36 -29.59 -11.28
N LEU A 871 -18.86 -28.35 -11.27
CA LEU A 871 -18.07 -27.11 -11.37
C LEU A 871 -17.55 -26.65 -10.00
N ALA A 872 -18.25 -26.96 -8.91
CA ALA A 872 -17.90 -26.56 -7.55
C ALA A 872 -16.98 -27.55 -6.81
N VAL A 873 -16.95 -28.83 -7.19
CA VAL A 873 -16.18 -29.89 -6.49
C VAL A 873 -15.19 -30.55 -7.46
N PRO A 874 -13.87 -30.28 -7.37
CA PRO A 874 -12.86 -30.81 -8.29
C PRO A 874 -12.85 -32.35 -8.42
N ASP A 875 -13.08 -33.05 -7.31
CA ASP A 875 -13.05 -34.52 -7.23
C ASP A 875 -14.35 -35.22 -7.68
N ALA A 876 -15.36 -34.48 -8.14
CA ALA A 876 -16.62 -35.08 -8.61
C ALA A 876 -16.46 -35.80 -9.97
N LYS A 877 -15.50 -35.40 -10.81
CA LYS A 877 -15.36 -35.90 -12.20
C LYS A 877 -15.13 -37.42 -12.30
N PRO A 878 -14.23 -38.07 -11.53
CA PRO A 878 -14.05 -39.53 -11.58
C PRO A 878 -15.28 -40.30 -11.09
N LEU A 879 -16.04 -39.72 -10.15
CA LEU A 879 -17.23 -40.35 -9.56
C LEU A 879 -18.43 -40.30 -10.50
N ILE A 880 -18.58 -39.22 -11.27
CA ILE A 880 -19.62 -39.12 -12.33
C ILE A 880 -19.34 -40.13 -13.44
N ALA A 881 -18.10 -40.23 -13.93
CA ALA A 881 -17.71 -41.23 -14.94
C ALA A 881 -17.93 -42.68 -14.47
N LYS A 882 -17.74 -42.95 -13.16
CA LYS A 882 -18.05 -44.25 -12.55
C LYS A 882 -19.57 -44.51 -12.46
N ALA A 883 -20.38 -43.50 -12.15
CA ALA A 883 -21.84 -43.63 -12.13
C ALA A 883 -22.44 -43.81 -13.54
N GLU A 884 -21.80 -43.26 -14.57
CA GLU A 884 -22.21 -43.43 -15.98
C GLU A 884 -21.87 -44.81 -16.55
N THR A 885 -20.87 -45.50 -15.99
CA THR A 885 -20.46 -46.86 -16.42
C THR A 885 -21.25 -47.99 -15.76
N GLU A 886 -22.10 -47.69 -14.77
CA GLU A 886 -23.02 -48.66 -14.13
C GLU A 886 -24.44 -48.66 -14.73
N LEU A 887 -24.71 -47.81 -15.73
CA LEU A 887 -25.97 -47.84 -16.50
C LEU A 887 -25.95 -48.98 -17.54
N PRO A 888 -27.07 -49.69 -17.75
CA PRO A 888 -27.14 -50.74 -18.77
C PRO A 888 -26.96 -50.15 -20.19
N PRO A 889 -26.26 -50.86 -21.10
CA PRO A 889 -25.87 -50.30 -22.39
C PRO A 889 -27.10 -50.01 -23.28
N PRO A 890 -27.08 -48.93 -24.08
CA PRO A 890 -28.11 -48.69 -25.07
C PRO A 890 -28.11 -49.79 -26.14
N GLN A 891 -29.29 -50.10 -26.69
CA GLN A 891 -29.40 -51.07 -27.77
C GLN A 891 -28.59 -50.64 -29.00
N SER A 892 -27.86 -51.61 -29.56
CA SER A 892 -26.97 -51.44 -30.72
C SER A 892 -27.69 -50.92 -31.97
N ALA A 893 -27.16 -49.84 -32.54
CA ALA A 893 -27.19 -49.61 -33.99
C ALA A 893 -25.99 -48.76 -34.45
N ALA A 894 -25.24 -49.31 -35.43
CA ALA A 894 -24.26 -48.66 -36.32
C ALA A 894 -22.92 -48.10 -35.76
N ALA A 895 -21.86 -48.87 -36.04
CA ALA A 895 -20.45 -48.53 -36.35
C ALA A 895 -19.72 -47.32 -35.69
N PRO A 896 -18.50 -47.52 -35.14
CA PRO A 896 -17.68 -46.44 -34.58
C PRO A 896 -16.87 -45.67 -35.66
N PRO A 897 -16.53 -44.39 -35.41
CA PRO A 897 -15.49 -43.67 -36.17
C PRO A 897 -14.07 -44.13 -35.78
N PRO A 898 -13.05 -43.87 -36.62
CA PRO A 898 -11.69 -44.37 -36.42
C PRO A 898 -10.93 -43.68 -35.26
N SER A 899 -9.88 -44.33 -34.78
CA SER A 899 -9.11 -43.89 -33.61
C SER A 899 -8.07 -42.78 -33.92
N PRO A 900 -7.58 -42.02 -32.92
CA PRO A 900 -6.66 -40.89 -33.13
C PRO A 900 -5.23 -41.23 -33.63
N ARG A 901 -4.98 -42.40 -34.22
CA ARG A 901 -3.67 -42.80 -34.76
C ARG A 901 -3.50 -42.59 -36.26
N ASP A 902 -4.57 -42.24 -36.99
CA ASP A 902 -4.55 -42.11 -38.46
C ASP A 902 -4.43 -40.65 -38.96
N MET A 903 -4.17 -39.67 -38.08
CA MET A 903 -4.13 -38.24 -38.41
C MET A 903 -2.72 -37.63 -38.59
N ILE A 904 -1.69 -38.44 -38.92
CA ILE A 904 -0.34 -37.92 -39.24
C ILE A 904 0.17 -38.51 -40.56
N ALA A 905 -0.34 -37.98 -41.68
CA ALA A 905 0.32 -37.98 -42.99
C ALA A 905 -0.25 -36.83 -43.86
N ALA A 906 0.63 -36.03 -44.48
CA ALA A 906 0.31 -34.96 -45.46
C ALA A 906 0.04 -35.58 -46.88
N PRO A 907 -0.10 -34.85 -48.02
CA PRO A 907 0.01 -33.39 -48.29
C PRO A 907 -0.97 -32.72 -49.33
N ILE A 908 -1.05 -31.37 -49.30
CA ILE A 908 -1.08 -30.32 -50.39
C ILE A 908 -2.07 -30.41 -51.62
N VAL A 909 -2.46 -29.21 -52.11
CA VAL A 909 -2.83 -28.69 -53.47
C VAL A 909 -4.30 -28.57 -53.99
N SER A 910 -4.61 -27.34 -54.46
CA SER A 910 -5.34 -26.91 -55.69
C SER A 910 -6.88 -26.70 -55.78
N SER A 911 -7.22 -25.52 -56.32
CA SER A 911 -8.50 -24.92 -56.75
C SER A 911 -8.82 -25.23 -58.26
N PRO A 912 -9.80 -24.60 -58.98
CA PRO A 912 -11.17 -24.11 -58.65
C PRO A 912 -12.27 -24.33 -59.75
N ALA A 913 -13.53 -23.90 -59.46
CA ALA A 913 -14.59 -23.42 -60.39
C ALA A 913 -15.39 -24.47 -61.24
N PRO A 914 -16.53 -24.15 -61.93
CA PRO A 914 -17.16 -22.82 -62.22
C PRO A 914 -18.74 -22.69 -62.27
N VAL A 915 -19.21 -21.48 -62.64
CA VAL A 915 -20.51 -21.09 -63.34
C VAL A 915 -21.63 -20.34 -62.56
N SER A 916 -22.10 -19.23 -63.18
CA SER A 916 -23.13 -18.22 -62.78
C SER A 916 -24.40 -18.34 -63.67
N PRO A 917 -25.22 -17.30 -64.04
CA PRO A 917 -25.47 -15.89 -63.58
C PRO A 917 -26.97 -15.76 -63.15
N PRO A 918 -27.80 -14.67 -63.35
CA PRO A 918 -27.63 -13.23 -63.68
C PRO A 918 -28.38 -12.30 -62.64
N ALA A 919 -28.83 -11.05 -62.85
CA ALA A 919 -28.75 -10.07 -63.95
C ALA A 919 -28.81 -8.59 -63.47
N GLN A 920 -28.01 -7.70 -64.10
CA GLN A 920 -28.25 -6.25 -64.40
C GLN A 920 -28.45 -5.24 -63.22
N THR A 921 -28.04 -3.96 -63.26
CA THR A 921 -27.65 -3.01 -64.33
C THR A 921 -26.44 -2.09 -63.98
N THR A 922 -25.71 -1.61 -65.00
CA THR A 922 -24.69 -0.52 -65.00
C THR A 922 -25.19 0.63 -65.94
N PRO A 923 -24.42 1.64 -66.47
CA PRO A 923 -23.01 2.07 -66.29
C PRO A 923 -22.72 3.61 -66.27
N ALA A 924 -21.43 3.98 -66.06
CA ALA A 924 -20.64 5.04 -66.76
C ALA A 924 -19.17 4.94 -66.25
N GLU A 925 -18.17 4.38 -66.97
CA GLU A 925 -17.37 4.93 -68.09
C GLU A 925 -16.69 6.30 -67.83
N ALA A 926 -15.41 6.56 -68.13
CA ALA A 926 -14.32 5.80 -68.78
C ALA A 926 -12.93 6.35 -68.33
N ALA A 927 -11.91 5.55 -67.97
CA ALA A 927 -10.84 4.95 -68.82
C ALA A 927 -9.55 5.85 -68.95
N PRO A 928 -8.40 5.37 -69.47
CA PRO A 928 -7.27 4.95 -68.60
C PRO A 928 -5.85 5.39 -69.07
N VAL A 929 -4.78 4.84 -68.44
CA VAL A 929 -3.54 4.25 -69.06
C VAL A 929 -2.28 4.40 -68.17
N THR A 930 -1.46 3.35 -68.15
CA THR A 930 -0.19 3.12 -67.41
C THR A 930 1.02 3.05 -68.40
N PRO A 931 2.24 2.51 -68.07
CA PRO A 931 3.28 3.06 -67.18
C PRO A 931 4.73 3.05 -67.79
N THR A 932 5.75 3.39 -66.96
CA THR A 932 7.21 3.02 -67.06
C THR A 932 8.09 3.61 -68.20
N PRO A 933 9.45 3.58 -68.12
CA PRO A 933 10.37 3.87 -66.99
C PRO A 933 11.67 4.67 -67.40
N SER A 934 12.63 4.76 -66.46
CA SER A 934 14.12 4.85 -66.59
C SER A 934 14.90 6.16 -66.84
N GLU A 935 15.92 6.33 -65.96
CA GLU A 935 17.34 6.68 -66.21
C GLU A 935 17.92 8.12 -66.28
N SER A 936 19.05 8.24 -65.54
CA SER A 936 20.25 9.06 -65.77
C SER A 936 20.32 10.55 -65.35
N ALA A 937 21.39 10.85 -64.61
CA ALA A 937 21.98 12.17 -64.37
C ALA A 937 23.01 12.48 -65.51
N PRO A 938 23.72 13.65 -65.61
CA PRO A 938 24.54 14.23 -64.52
C PRO A 938 24.77 15.77 -64.54
N THR A 939 25.77 16.19 -63.74
CA THR A 939 26.66 17.37 -63.80
C THR A 939 26.47 18.59 -62.88
N ASP A 940 27.62 18.95 -62.30
CA ASP A 940 27.98 20.00 -61.35
C ASP A 940 28.75 21.12 -62.09
N PRO A 941 28.66 22.38 -61.62
CA PRO A 941 29.81 23.28 -61.75
C PRO A 941 30.06 24.17 -60.52
N ASN A 942 31.04 23.83 -59.67
CA ASN A 942 32.37 24.46 -59.73
C ASN A 942 33.31 24.04 -58.58
N ALA A 943 34.60 23.95 -58.89
CA ALA A 943 35.67 23.71 -57.94
C ALA A 943 36.73 24.83 -57.94
N GLN A 944 37.60 24.78 -56.92
CA GLN A 944 38.88 25.50 -56.74
C GLN A 944 38.84 26.89 -56.07
N GLN A 945 39.33 26.93 -54.81
CA GLN A 945 40.73 27.29 -54.56
C GLN A 945 41.29 26.47 -53.37
N ARG A 946 42.60 26.20 -53.38
CA ARG A 946 43.35 25.51 -52.31
C ARG A 946 44.42 26.47 -51.78
N GLU A 947 44.74 26.36 -50.49
CA GLU A 947 46.11 26.51 -49.97
C GLU A 947 46.22 25.82 -48.59
N GLU A 948 47.40 25.23 -48.31
CA GLU A 948 47.78 24.47 -47.10
C GLU A 948 48.89 25.25 -46.33
N PRO A 949 49.57 24.69 -45.29
CA PRO A 949 49.08 24.17 -44.01
C PRO A 949 49.82 24.80 -42.80
N ALA A 950 49.32 24.63 -41.55
CA ALA A 950 50.11 24.92 -40.34
C ALA A 950 49.74 24.06 -39.11
N GLN A 951 50.61 23.08 -38.84
CA GLN A 951 51.10 22.54 -37.54
C GLN A 951 50.21 22.53 -36.28
N THR A 952 50.14 21.34 -35.68
CA THR A 952 49.71 21.02 -34.30
C THR A 952 50.60 21.65 -33.22
N PRO A 953 50.02 21.86 -32.02
CA PRO A 953 50.70 21.48 -30.78
C PRO A 953 49.84 20.60 -29.87
N ALA A 954 50.51 19.80 -29.02
CA ALA A 954 49.89 18.83 -28.11
C ALA A 954 49.25 19.48 -26.85
N PRO A 955 48.31 18.80 -26.17
CA PRO A 955 47.83 19.20 -24.86
C PRO A 955 48.88 18.92 -23.76
N ALA A 956 49.08 19.90 -22.89
CA ALA A 956 49.94 19.83 -21.70
C ALA A 956 49.12 19.42 -20.44
N PRO A 957 49.75 19.01 -19.33
CA PRO A 957 49.19 18.02 -18.41
C PRO A 957 48.19 18.55 -17.37
N LEU A 958 47.37 17.63 -16.86
CA LEU A 958 46.56 17.81 -15.65
C LEU A 958 47.47 18.01 -14.43
N VAL A 959 47.10 18.95 -13.57
CA VAL A 959 47.85 19.30 -12.35
C VAL A 959 47.22 18.63 -11.14
N ASP A 960 48.00 17.77 -10.49
CA ASP A 960 47.71 17.18 -9.18
C ASP A 960 47.63 18.26 -8.09
N SER A 961 46.65 18.17 -7.18
CA SER A 961 46.69 18.85 -5.87
C SER A 961 45.62 18.37 -4.88
N ASN A 962 45.74 17.15 -4.38
CA ASN A 962 45.19 16.80 -3.07
C ASN A 962 46.16 17.24 -1.95
N PRO A 963 45.69 17.87 -0.85
CA PRO A 963 46.53 18.19 0.30
C PRO A 963 46.85 16.92 1.13
N PRO A 964 47.99 16.88 1.85
CA PRO A 964 48.47 15.67 2.50
C PRO A 964 47.68 15.30 3.77
N MET A 965 47.41 14.00 3.95
CA MET A 965 47.03 13.45 5.25
C MET A 965 48.27 13.31 6.15
N ASN A 966 48.10 13.60 7.44
CA ASN A 966 49.14 13.40 8.44
C ASN A 966 49.42 11.90 8.67
N THR A 967 50.70 11.56 8.74
CA THR A 967 51.20 10.23 9.08
C THR A 967 51.39 10.08 10.59
N GLU A 968 50.70 9.16 11.25
CA GLU A 968 51.15 8.61 12.54
C GLU A 968 51.02 7.07 12.57
N SER A 969 52.18 6.43 12.77
CA SER A 969 52.47 5.02 13.09
C SER A 969 51.50 3.90 12.67
N GLU A 970 51.93 3.11 11.68
CA GLU A 970 51.54 1.70 11.59
C GLU A 970 52.16 0.89 12.75
N ALA A 971 51.34 0.10 13.43
CA ALA A 971 51.80 -1.06 14.21
C ALA A 971 51.32 -2.32 13.50
N GLN A 972 52.25 -3.19 13.12
CA GLN A 972 51.96 -4.38 12.33
C GLN A 972 51.15 -5.41 13.13
N ALA A 973 50.07 -5.93 12.53
CA ALA A 973 49.40 -7.15 12.94
C ALA A 973 49.16 -8.03 11.70
N GLU A 974 49.52 -9.30 11.79
CA GLU A 974 49.39 -10.26 10.69
C GLU A 974 47.90 -10.54 10.35
N PRO A 975 47.57 -10.84 9.08
CA PRO A 975 46.18 -11.03 8.67
C PRO A 975 45.61 -12.35 9.20
N ALA A 976 44.54 -12.28 9.98
CA ALA A 976 43.74 -13.44 10.32
C ALA A 976 43.05 -14.01 9.08
N VAL A 977 43.22 -15.32 8.85
CA VAL A 977 42.55 -16.05 7.76
C VAL A 977 41.05 -16.12 8.05
N GLY A 978 40.22 -15.55 7.17
CA GLY A 978 38.76 -15.73 7.21
C GLY A 978 37.91 -14.46 7.10
N SER A 979 38.16 -13.59 6.11
CA SER A 979 37.17 -12.57 5.71
C SER A 979 36.32 -13.08 4.56
N LYS A 980 34.99 -13.11 4.74
CA LYS A 980 34.03 -13.27 3.62
C LYS A 980 34.24 -12.08 2.68
N ARG A 981 34.64 -12.33 1.43
CA ARG A 981 34.68 -11.30 0.38
C ARG A 981 33.26 -11.14 -0.17
N THR A 982 32.52 -10.17 0.36
CA THR A 982 31.24 -9.75 -0.23
C THR A 982 31.50 -8.93 -1.49
N MET A 983 30.66 -9.09 -2.51
CA MET A 983 30.67 -8.20 -3.67
C MET A 983 30.40 -6.74 -3.28
N PRO A 984 30.83 -5.74 -4.08
CA PRO A 984 30.35 -4.37 -3.95
C PRO A 984 28.87 -4.29 -4.38
N VAL A 985 27.96 -4.55 -3.44
CA VAL A 985 26.52 -4.35 -3.62
C VAL A 985 26.22 -2.86 -3.63
N MET A 986 25.49 -2.37 -4.64
CA MET A 986 24.87 -1.05 -4.58
C MET A 986 23.66 -1.09 -3.62
N GLN A 987 23.94 -0.96 -2.32
CA GLN A 987 22.90 -0.83 -1.28
C GLN A 987 22.21 0.53 -1.39
N TYR A 988 21.10 0.56 -2.14
CA TYR A 988 20.11 1.63 -2.09
C TYR A 988 18.81 1.09 -1.46
N GLY A 989 18.49 1.56 -0.26
CA GLY A 989 17.22 1.29 0.43
C GLY A 989 17.30 0.19 1.50
N LEU A 990 17.11 0.61 2.75
CA LEU A 990 16.64 -0.09 3.96
C LEU A 990 17.05 -1.58 4.18
N PRO A 991 17.78 -1.89 5.28
CA PRO A 991 18.09 -3.27 5.67
C PRO A 991 16.87 -4.01 6.27
N THR A 992 16.97 -5.34 6.43
CA THR A 992 15.84 -6.18 6.87
C THR A 992 16.21 -7.32 7.84
N ALA A 993 15.52 -7.37 9.00
CA ALA A 993 15.27 -8.52 9.89
C ALA A 993 16.49 -9.09 10.70
N PRO A 994 16.30 -9.90 11.79
CA PRO A 994 15.06 -10.45 12.38
C PRO A 994 14.86 -10.32 13.93
N VAL A 995 13.60 -10.49 14.39
CA VAL A 995 13.07 -10.97 15.70
C VAL A 995 13.85 -10.67 17.03
N ALA A 996 13.29 -9.83 17.92
CA ALA A 996 12.87 -10.18 19.32
C ALA A 996 12.57 -8.99 20.30
N GLN A 997 11.33 -8.99 20.85
CA GLN A 997 10.92 -8.58 22.22
C GLN A 997 11.10 -7.13 22.79
N LYS A 998 9.95 -6.42 22.87
CA LYS A 998 9.18 -6.09 24.11
C LYS A 998 9.38 -4.74 24.87
N GLY A 999 8.46 -3.77 24.72
CA GLY A 999 8.26 -2.67 25.68
C GLY A 999 7.45 -1.46 25.19
N ALA A 1000 6.54 -0.95 26.04
CA ALA A 1000 5.56 0.13 25.78
C ALA A 1000 5.24 0.84 27.13
N LYS A 1001 4.32 1.81 27.32
CA LYS A 1001 3.23 2.42 26.53
C LYS A 1001 2.91 3.82 27.15
N GLU A 1002 1.71 4.36 26.91
CA GLU A 1002 0.88 5.06 27.93
C GLU A 1002 0.88 4.37 29.31
N GLY A 1003 0.08 4.88 30.26
CA GLY A 1003 -0.33 4.11 31.44
C GLY A 1003 -1.24 2.95 31.07
N ALA A 1004 -0.69 1.89 30.44
CA ALA A 1004 -1.36 0.63 30.17
C ALA A 1004 -2.11 0.12 31.41
N LEU A 1005 -3.19 -0.63 31.22
CA LEU A 1005 -3.82 -1.36 32.32
C LEU A 1005 -2.81 -2.38 32.86
N ALA A 1006 -2.11 -1.99 33.93
CA ALA A 1006 -1.04 -2.78 34.51
C ALA A 1006 -1.63 -3.68 35.60
N TRP A 1007 -1.22 -4.94 35.60
CA TRP A 1007 -1.71 -5.95 36.53
C TRP A 1007 -0.63 -6.36 37.52
N GLY A 1008 -0.92 -6.27 38.83
CA GLY A 1008 0.08 -6.54 39.85
C GLY A 1008 -0.31 -6.16 41.27
N GLN A 1009 0.51 -6.55 42.24
CA GLN A 1009 0.37 -6.17 43.67
C GLN A 1009 1.04 -4.83 44.00
N LYS A 1010 2.03 -4.42 43.19
CA LYS A 1010 2.71 -3.12 43.27
C LYS A 1010 2.90 -2.62 41.85
N LEU A 1011 2.28 -1.50 41.51
CA LEU A 1011 2.28 -0.92 40.17
C LEU A 1011 2.89 0.48 40.22
N GLN A 1012 3.68 0.81 39.21
CA GLN A 1012 4.29 2.12 39.04
C GLN A 1012 3.80 2.72 37.73
N LEU A 1013 2.86 3.66 37.81
CA LEU A 1013 2.17 4.24 36.67
C LEU A 1013 2.59 5.70 36.47
N ARG A 1014 2.99 6.09 35.26
CA ARG A 1014 3.32 7.49 34.91
C ARG A 1014 2.15 8.12 34.13
N PRO A 1015 1.61 9.28 34.53
CA PRO A 1015 0.56 9.93 33.76
C PRO A 1015 1.16 10.54 32.47
N PRO A 1016 0.63 10.24 31.27
CA PRO A 1016 1.16 10.76 30.02
C PRO A 1016 1.07 12.29 29.95
N GLY A 1017 2.17 12.94 29.58
CA GLY A 1017 2.23 14.41 29.45
C GLY A 1017 2.15 15.19 30.78
N ILE A 1018 2.51 14.58 31.91
CA ILE A 1018 2.66 15.24 33.22
C ILE A 1018 3.97 14.75 33.87
N GLU A 1019 4.74 15.67 34.45
CA GLU A 1019 5.83 15.30 35.35
C GLU A 1019 5.27 14.77 36.68
N GLY A 1020 5.13 13.44 36.78
CA GLY A 1020 4.56 12.79 37.95
C GLY A 1020 4.59 11.27 37.90
N LEU A 1021 4.11 10.66 38.97
CA LEU A 1021 4.04 9.22 39.15
C LEU A 1021 2.95 8.85 40.17
N VAL A 1022 2.22 7.77 39.91
CA VAL A 1022 1.36 7.12 40.92
C VAL A 1022 1.88 5.72 41.18
N LEU A 1023 2.07 5.40 42.46
CA LEU A 1023 2.34 4.05 42.93
C LEU A 1023 1.04 3.45 43.49
N VAL A 1024 0.63 2.29 42.98
CA VAL A 1024 -0.50 1.51 43.50
C VAL A 1024 0.06 0.32 44.26
N SER A 1025 -0.42 0.06 45.48
CA SER A 1025 -0.07 -1.14 46.26
C SER A 1025 -1.32 -1.84 46.76
N ALA A 1026 -1.40 -3.16 46.59
CA ALA A 1026 -2.57 -3.98 46.89
C ALA A 1026 -2.17 -5.32 47.53
N LYS A 1027 -3.09 -5.93 48.29
CA LYS A 1027 -2.86 -7.25 48.92
C LYS A 1027 -3.01 -8.44 47.95
N LYS A 1028 -3.55 -8.20 46.75
CA LYS A 1028 -3.73 -9.15 45.64
C LYS A 1028 -3.38 -8.44 44.33
N GLN A 1029 -3.30 -9.18 43.23
CA GLN A 1029 -3.15 -8.53 41.92
C GLN A 1029 -4.43 -7.75 41.58
N VAL A 1030 -4.26 -6.51 41.16
CA VAL A 1030 -5.33 -5.63 40.66
C VAL A 1030 -4.90 -5.03 39.33
N GLY A 1031 -5.88 -4.71 38.47
CA GLY A 1031 -5.65 -3.90 37.27
C GLY A 1031 -5.78 -2.42 37.62
N ALA A 1032 -4.79 -1.59 37.26
CA ALA A 1032 -4.88 -0.14 37.42
C ALA A 1032 -4.34 0.60 36.18
N ARG A 1033 -5.00 1.70 35.82
CA ARG A 1033 -4.61 2.61 34.74
C ARG A 1033 -4.63 4.07 35.22
N LEU A 1034 -3.88 4.94 34.54
CA LEU A 1034 -3.93 6.38 34.75
C LEU A 1034 -4.61 7.07 33.59
N VAL A 1035 -5.52 8.00 33.92
CA VAL A 1035 -6.18 8.88 32.96
C VAL A 1035 -5.76 10.31 33.27
N VAL A 1036 -5.26 11.02 32.26
CA VAL A 1036 -4.95 12.45 32.37
C VAL A 1036 -6.11 13.23 31.79
N LEU A 1037 -6.77 14.04 32.62
CA LEU A 1037 -7.90 14.86 32.25
C LEU A 1037 -7.45 16.31 32.00
N PRO A 1038 -7.89 16.97 30.91
CA PRO A 1038 -7.53 18.36 30.62
C PRO A 1038 -8.20 19.34 31.59
N GLU A 1039 -9.42 19.03 32.03
CA GLU A 1039 -10.22 19.75 33.01
C GLU A 1039 -10.83 18.75 34.01
N PRO A 1040 -11.28 19.19 35.19
CA PRO A 1040 -11.86 18.29 36.18
C PRO A 1040 -13.36 18.06 35.94
N ASP A 1041 -13.85 16.86 36.27
CA ASP A 1041 -15.27 16.47 36.11
C ASP A 1041 -16.25 17.37 36.90
N GLN A 1042 -15.76 18.18 37.85
CA GLN A 1042 -16.47 19.25 38.55
C GLN A 1042 -15.55 20.46 38.80
N PRO A 1043 -16.09 21.70 38.79
CA PRO A 1043 -15.30 22.92 38.91
C PRO A 1043 -14.51 23.02 40.22
N LEU A 1044 -13.36 23.69 40.16
CA LEU A 1044 -12.51 23.93 41.34
C LEU A 1044 -13.21 24.80 42.39
N PRO A 1045 -12.91 24.64 43.69
CA PRO A 1045 -13.43 25.50 44.74
C PRO A 1045 -13.07 26.97 44.52
N ALA A 1046 -13.98 27.87 44.88
CA ALA A 1046 -13.79 29.30 44.74
C ALA A 1046 -12.48 29.76 45.44
N GLY A 1047 -11.58 30.37 44.65
CA GLY A 1047 -10.28 30.84 45.13
C GLY A 1047 -9.12 29.85 44.94
N LEU A 1048 -9.31 28.68 44.35
CA LEU A 1048 -8.23 27.75 43.95
C LEU A 1048 -8.04 27.69 42.43
N ALA A 1049 -6.79 27.50 42.00
CA ALA A 1049 -6.41 27.29 40.60
C ALA A 1049 -5.46 26.08 40.48
N ALA A 1050 -5.56 25.31 39.40
CA ALA A 1050 -4.72 24.15 39.13
C ALA A 1050 -3.41 24.53 38.43
N TYR A 1051 -2.31 23.94 38.90
CA TYR A 1051 -0.95 24.12 38.35
C TYR A 1051 -0.37 22.82 37.75
N THR A 1052 -1.15 21.75 37.77
CA THR A 1052 -0.94 20.51 37.01
C THR A 1052 -2.22 20.19 36.25
N LYS A 1053 -2.11 19.38 35.18
CA LYS A 1053 -3.29 18.64 34.68
C LYS A 1053 -3.82 17.71 35.77
N PHE A 1054 -5.04 17.22 35.58
CA PHE A 1054 -5.73 16.35 36.52
C PHE A 1054 -5.38 14.88 36.25
N VAL A 1055 -5.04 14.11 37.28
CA VAL A 1055 -4.66 12.70 37.17
C VAL A 1055 -5.69 11.85 37.89
N ARG A 1056 -6.52 11.11 37.14
CA ARG A 1056 -7.43 10.11 37.70
C ARG A 1056 -6.78 8.74 37.68
N VAL A 1057 -6.92 8.02 38.79
CA VAL A 1057 -6.48 6.62 38.92
C VAL A 1057 -7.72 5.75 38.83
N ASP A 1058 -7.88 5.01 37.72
CA ASP A 1058 -8.96 4.03 37.60
C ASP A 1058 -8.39 2.65 38.01
N VAL A 1059 -8.94 2.06 39.06
CA VAL A 1059 -8.59 0.70 39.52
C VAL A 1059 -9.76 -0.24 39.24
N GLN A 1060 -9.52 -1.33 38.51
CA GLN A 1060 -10.48 -2.42 38.38
C GLN A 1060 -10.52 -3.20 39.70
N ALA A 1061 -11.50 -2.88 40.54
CA ALA A 1061 -11.65 -3.44 41.87
C ALA A 1061 -12.85 -4.40 41.97
N ASP A 1062 -12.58 -5.61 42.45
CA ASP A 1062 -13.54 -6.57 43.00
C ASP A 1062 -13.93 -6.26 44.46
N GLY A 1063 -13.60 -5.06 44.94
CA GLY A 1063 -13.63 -4.67 46.35
C GLY A 1063 -12.29 -4.83 47.09
N THR A 1064 -11.22 -5.28 46.44
CA THR A 1064 -9.87 -5.36 47.04
C THR A 1064 -9.34 -3.97 47.45
N PRO A 1065 -8.94 -3.76 48.73
CA PRO A 1065 -8.35 -2.49 49.18
C PRO A 1065 -6.97 -2.21 48.56
N VAL A 1066 -6.74 -0.94 48.19
CA VAL A 1066 -5.48 -0.44 47.62
C VAL A 1066 -4.93 0.75 48.42
N GLU A 1067 -3.62 0.98 48.36
CA GLU A 1067 -2.96 2.22 48.78
C GLU A 1067 -2.35 2.89 47.55
N LEU A 1068 -2.66 4.17 47.35
CA LEU A 1068 -2.12 5.04 46.32
C LEU A 1068 -1.10 5.99 46.95
N THR A 1069 0.10 6.06 46.38
CA THR A 1069 1.05 7.15 46.67
C THR A 1069 1.24 7.96 45.39
N VAL A 1070 0.79 9.22 45.42
CA VAL A 1070 0.76 10.13 44.28
C VAL A 1070 1.90 11.13 44.39
N HIS A 1071 2.64 11.32 43.31
CA HIS A 1071 3.68 12.33 43.13
C HIS A 1071 3.32 13.19 41.90
N LEU A 1072 3.11 14.49 42.06
CA LEU A 1072 2.85 15.42 40.95
C LEU A 1072 3.76 16.65 41.03
N ARG A 1073 4.19 17.16 39.88
CA ARG A 1073 5.03 18.37 39.76
C ARG A 1073 4.37 19.43 38.89
N PRO A 1074 4.21 20.67 39.38
CA PRO A 1074 3.81 21.79 38.53
C PRO A 1074 4.98 22.18 37.62
N ALA A 1075 4.70 22.34 36.33
CA ALA A 1075 5.71 22.67 35.31
C ALA A 1075 6.60 23.84 35.75
N ALA A 1076 7.90 23.79 35.45
CA ALA A 1076 8.89 24.73 36.01
C ALA A 1076 8.51 26.22 35.80
N GLU A 1077 7.97 26.54 34.64
CA GLU A 1077 7.57 27.90 34.22
C GLU A 1077 6.25 28.40 34.84
N SER A 1078 5.46 27.50 35.43
CA SER A 1078 4.12 27.81 35.94
C SER A 1078 4.11 28.45 37.32
N VAL A 1079 5.16 28.23 38.14
CA VAL A 1079 5.23 28.75 39.52
C VAL A 1079 6.66 29.09 39.93
N ALA A 1080 6.91 30.34 40.33
CA ALA A 1080 8.18 30.76 40.92
C ALA A 1080 8.44 30.09 42.29
N ALA A 1081 9.71 29.86 42.66
CA ALA A 1081 10.09 29.10 43.85
C ALA A 1081 9.45 29.62 45.16
N SER A 1082 9.31 30.94 45.31
CA SER A 1082 8.65 31.58 46.46
C SER A 1082 7.14 31.31 46.57
N GLY A 1083 6.50 30.79 45.51
CA GLY A 1083 5.09 30.43 45.48
C GLY A 1083 4.79 28.97 45.86
N LEU A 1084 5.80 28.08 45.89
CA LEU A 1084 5.60 26.64 46.12
C LEU A 1084 4.96 26.35 47.48
N ALA A 1085 5.33 27.09 48.52
CA ALA A 1085 4.82 26.91 49.88
C ALA A 1085 3.29 27.08 50.00
N ALA A 1086 2.64 27.77 49.07
CA ALA A 1086 1.19 27.98 49.05
C ALA A 1086 0.43 27.01 48.14
N LEU A 1087 1.11 26.21 47.31
CA LEU A 1087 0.50 25.10 46.58
C LEU A 1087 0.26 23.92 47.53
N LYS A 1088 -0.79 23.12 47.31
CA LYS A 1088 -1.02 21.84 47.99
C LYS A 1088 -1.56 20.82 46.99
N LEU A 1089 -1.33 19.54 47.27
CA LEU A 1089 -1.93 18.43 46.53
C LEU A 1089 -3.39 18.24 47.01
N TYR A 1090 -4.33 18.14 46.07
CA TYR A 1090 -5.75 17.91 46.32
C TYR A 1090 -6.21 16.64 45.61
N ALA A 1091 -7.24 16.01 46.18
CA ALA A 1091 -7.99 14.91 45.60
C ALA A 1091 -9.46 15.32 45.43
N PHE A 1092 -10.12 14.81 44.40
CA PHE A 1092 -11.55 14.98 44.19
C PHE A 1092 -12.32 13.77 44.72
N ASP A 1093 -13.22 14.00 45.66
CA ASP A 1093 -14.22 13.03 46.12
C ASP A 1093 -15.56 13.29 45.41
N PRO A 1094 -16.14 12.33 44.67
CA PRO A 1094 -17.45 12.50 44.03
C PRO A 1094 -18.62 12.83 44.98
N ALA A 1095 -18.51 12.51 46.27
CA ALA A 1095 -19.52 12.81 47.29
C ALA A 1095 -19.20 14.06 48.12
N GLY A 1096 -17.95 14.54 48.14
CA GLY A 1096 -17.47 15.63 49.00
C GLY A 1096 -16.88 16.85 48.28
N GLY A 1097 -16.57 16.74 46.99
CA GLY A 1097 -15.87 17.76 46.20
C GLY A 1097 -14.34 17.68 46.31
N TRP A 1098 -13.68 18.79 45.98
CA TRP A 1098 -12.22 18.90 46.04
C TRP A 1098 -11.72 19.08 47.49
N GLU A 1099 -11.00 18.08 48.00
CA GLU A 1099 -10.40 18.11 49.34
C GLU A 1099 -8.87 18.10 49.30
N LYS A 1100 -8.26 18.74 50.31
CA LYS A 1100 -6.80 18.78 50.46
C LYS A 1100 -6.33 17.47 51.09
N LEU A 1101 -5.40 16.77 50.46
CA LEU A 1101 -4.80 15.56 51.02
C LEU A 1101 -4.12 15.87 52.37
N SER A 1102 -4.48 15.11 53.41
CA SER A 1102 -4.05 15.35 54.78
C SER A 1102 -2.61 14.92 55.04
N ASP A 1103 -2.21 13.76 54.51
CA ASP A 1103 -0.82 13.28 54.49
C ASP A 1103 -0.16 13.66 53.15
N GLN A 1104 0.43 14.87 53.11
CA GLN A 1104 1.18 15.36 51.94
C GLN A 1104 2.48 16.07 52.35
N SER A 1105 3.50 15.98 51.49
CA SER A 1105 4.78 16.69 51.62
C SER A 1105 5.23 17.30 50.29
N CYS A 1106 6.15 18.26 50.36
CA CYS A 1106 6.77 18.89 49.20
C CYS A 1106 8.29 18.82 49.33
N ASP A 1107 8.98 18.38 48.28
CA ASP A 1107 10.43 18.57 48.11
C ASP A 1107 10.64 19.83 47.24
N ASP A 1108 10.86 20.97 47.89
CA ASP A 1108 10.96 22.29 47.22
C ASP A 1108 12.09 22.34 46.18
N ALA A 1109 13.18 21.57 46.36
CA ALA A 1109 14.29 21.51 45.42
C ALA A 1109 13.94 20.73 44.14
N LYS A 1110 12.97 19.79 44.23
CA LYS A 1110 12.50 18.96 43.11
C LYS A 1110 11.10 19.33 42.61
N ARG A 1111 10.42 20.28 43.27
CA ARG A 1111 9.02 20.67 43.04
C ARG A 1111 8.05 19.49 43.14
N ASP A 1112 8.39 18.48 43.94
CA ASP A 1112 7.70 17.19 44.01
C ASP A 1112 6.68 17.20 45.15
N PHE A 1113 5.39 17.24 44.80
CA PHE A 1113 4.29 17.14 45.77
C PHE A 1113 3.87 15.68 45.90
N LYS A 1114 4.12 15.10 47.07
CA LYS A 1114 3.77 13.73 47.42
C LYS A 1114 2.54 13.70 48.31
N GLY A 1115 1.62 12.76 48.10
CA GLY A 1115 0.55 12.44 49.03
C GLY A 1115 0.13 10.98 49.01
N LYS A 1116 -0.62 10.56 50.02
CA LYS A 1116 -1.17 9.20 50.15
C LYS A 1116 -2.70 9.18 50.21
N ASP A 1117 -3.29 8.18 49.56
CA ASP A 1117 -4.73 7.94 49.53
C ASP A 1117 -5.01 6.42 49.52
N ALA A 1118 -6.23 6.00 49.86
CA ALA A 1118 -6.68 4.61 49.81
C ALA A 1118 -7.81 4.37 48.79
N SER A 1119 -8.25 5.42 48.08
CA SER A 1119 -9.38 5.37 47.14
C SER A 1119 -8.98 5.84 45.75
N ALA A 1120 -9.56 5.24 44.72
CA ALA A 1120 -9.45 5.70 43.33
C ALA A 1120 -10.09 7.10 43.17
N ARG A 1121 -9.28 8.13 42.91
CA ARG A 1121 -9.72 9.53 42.80
C ARG A 1121 -8.95 10.30 41.71
N THR A 1122 -9.38 11.53 41.46
CA THR A 1122 -8.69 12.51 40.60
C THR A 1122 -7.83 13.45 41.43
N TYR A 1123 -6.56 13.61 41.08
CA TYR A 1123 -5.56 14.39 41.81
C TYR A 1123 -5.04 15.58 41.00
N ALA A 1124 -4.75 16.70 41.68
CA ALA A 1124 -4.05 17.85 41.09
C ALA A 1124 -3.34 18.68 42.17
N VAL A 1125 -2.30 19.42 41.76
CA VAL A 1125 -1.67 20.45 42.60
C VAL A 1125 -2.43 21.77 42.41
N LEU A 1126 -3.07 22.26 43.47
CA LEU A 1126 -3.84 23.51 43.45
C LEU A 1126 -3.20 24.56 44.37
N GLY A 1127 -3.34 25.84 44.01
CA GLY A 1127 -2.89 26.98 44.82
C GLY A 1127 -3.93 28.10 44.86
N PRO A 1128 -3.81 29.07 45.79
CA PRO A 1128 -4.75 30.18 45.91
C PRO A 1128 -4.66 31.12 44.68
N ALA A 1129 -5.81 31.62 44.22
CA ALA A 1129 -5.92 32.44 43.01
C ALA A 1129 -5.13 33.76 43.07
N GLU A 1130 -4.90 34.32 44.27
CA GLU A 1130 -4.00 35.47 44.47
C GLU A 1130 -2.56 35.21 43.99
N LEU A 1131 -2.13 33.94 43.98
CA LEU A 1131 -0.80 33.53 43.56
C LEU A 1131 -0.66 33.55 42.02
N VAL A 1132 -1.76 33.26 41.31
CA VAL A 1132 -1.88 33.48 39.85
C VAL A 1132 -1.77 34.98 39.55
N GLN A 1133 -2.51 35.82 40.28
CA GLN A 1133 -2.49 37.28 40.06
C GLN A 1133 -1.10 37.88 40.32
N LYS A 1134 -0.42 37.47 41.40
CA LYS A 1134 0.95 37.93 41.69
C LYS A 1134 1.97 37.49 40.63
N GLN A 1135 1.79 36.35 39.98
CA GLN A 1135 2.65 35.91 38.87
C GLN A 1135 2.35 36.67 37.58
N ALA A 1136 1.08 36.92 37.28
CA ALA A 1136 0.67 37.76 36.14
C ALA A 1136 1.05 39.24 36.29
N SER A 1137 1.35 39.70 37.52
CA SER A 1137 1.91 41.03 37.82
C SER A 1137 3.44 41.07 37.88
N ALA A 1138 4.11 39.92 37.76
CA ALA A 1138 5.57 39.77 37.79
C ALA A 1138 6.16 39.28 36.45
N ARG A 1139 5.28 39.00 35.48
CA ARG A 1139 5.57 38.88 34.05
C ARG A 1139 5.24 40.22 33.38
#